data_AF-A0A7V2RL86-F1
#
_entry.id   AF-A0A7V2RL86-F1
#
_cell.length_a   1.000
_cell.length_b   1.000
_cell.length_c   1.000
_cell.angle_alpha   90.00
_cell.angle_beta   90.00
_cell.angle_gamma   90.00
#
_symmetry.space_group_name_H-M   'P 1'
#
loop_
_entity.id
_entity.type
_entity.pdbx_description
1 polymer ?
#
loop_
_entity_poly.entity_id
_entity_poly.type
_entity_poly.pdbx_seq_one_letter_code
_entity_poly.pdbx_strand_id
1 'polypeptide(L)'
;MKKNRYLLAFSNKALFSFTALFFFYFFCNNILVAQCPPGNVILNSQADVDDYVANYPNCATISGYLRIGPFAGSSDITDVSGLSSITSVTGFVSIQNSPNLSSIDGLNGLSSAGAISIYNCDALTTLGTAFQGVTSLVSYLNIENCAQLSDISGLQNITDVGGELYIKNNGALSSLSSLNGVVSIGDDLRITGNTGLTELNDFNNLTTVNGWIQIEQNSALNTISGFGNLSTVDGSSSVSISIIGNSGLTSISGFGGIGTFDKDVIIRTNSSLTDISGFNSLTFIGGGTILTDALIIQNNDALINITGFQMLNTCEALIIKDNAQLADINNFGTITTLWQEFTISNNASIQQVSIPNNNGSTPSEINNITIGNNDNLTAINGSTNISQSGDVVIANNPLLSDLSGFSGISSVSDNLTIDNNPNLTTLSGLSDITFVGDKLKIVSNGGLVDLTGLTNLQNVTDLWVEGNNSLQSLNGLNNFTQINNNGELHLEANPALSNINSLANISFGFNASLFIQDNTLLSVCDIQSICSFLNSGGTATISNNKVGCNSVQQVEDSCNDICTWICGSSGNWNDPNCWSCGVVPTPIDTVKINQSNIVTVNSSSSAFELDLNGGTITGASTLSVTGDMDWSAGTLNVPTTVTGTLTLQDTGQKDLGAALTLNGNTTHSDGTFSVNAGGSVVNGATYTFSGGGIALGGSAVFTNNATFTTSLDATISGSCTEKFLNSATGTVTKSGGAGTLTFSPEFENLGTVNLNSGNLSLACLDWQGGLLATTSPLPPTVFVGSGTVAAALNLSSDFVMEKNTSGTLSVNAPFTVSGNFMLSNGTLNGSSTLTIANPAGAMQWTGGTLGVPTTIDADAILDLTGAATKTLAAALTLDGSFILEEGTFTRSGSETLTVPNGMFWDGGTLNVPTTIQNGATLDLNGGLGTMTLTSTLTNNGDAELAGGLSIEDVGSFVNGNSFILSGGSLTLFYGGVFLNNGTFNVQIDGSIFGGTGEKFTNSATGTFTRSAGTGDFNLTTEFENLGTVNLNSGALDFSFLDWQGGTFSGTAGTTCKVDAGTVSGALTIPANVAFQKNNSGTLTVSDALTLNGNTAHAAGTISVATGGSMTNGGTYAFSGGGLTLASGTTFTNSLGAAFNWSFAATVSGAGAVFDNDGTFATLTDSTFTFQPDLNNSGTVNLNGSTPTLVNLSGVLTQNGSMNIGDDVLLSLAGGGTVTNAFAFGNASSLEITGGGTLNLNTAQTVPAGASISI
;
A
#
# COMPACT_ATOMS: atom_id res chain seq x y z
N MET A 1 98.87 45.54 -43.86
CA MET A 1 99.38 46.75 -44.58
C MET A 1 98.30 47.82 -44.57
N LYS A 2 98.74 49.10 -44.53
CA LYS A 2 98.18 50.32 -45.17
C LYS A 2 96.88 50.18 -46.01
N LYS A 3 96.00 51.19 -46.15
CA LYS A 3 95.75 52.50 -45.50
C LYS A 3 94.51 53.11 -46.20
N ASN A 4 93.60 53.76 -45.46
CA ASN A 4 92.49 54.66 -45.87
C ASN A 4 91.96 54.69 -47.33
N ARG A 5 90.63 54.62 -47.49
CA ARG A 5 89.85 55.65 -48.23
C ARG A 5 88.50 55.92 -47.54
N TYR A 6 88.00 57.15 -47.71
CA TYR A 6 86.77 57.69 -47.10
C TYR A 6 85.52 57.36 -47.96
N LEU A 7 84.33 57.20 -47.34
CA LEU A 7 83.22 58.19 -47.40
C LEU A 7 81.96 57.74 -46.60
N LEU A 8 81.25 58.75 -46.05
CA LEU A 8 79.81 58.79 -45.71
C LEU A 8 79.21 57.98 -44.52
N ALA A 9 78.15 58.62 -43.97
CA ALA A 9 77.15 58.20 -42.98
C ALA A 9 77.59 58.04 -41.50
N PHE A 10 76.84 58.73 -40.62
CA PHE A 10 77.04 58.80 -39.16
C PHE A 10 76.78 57.46 -38.46
N SER A 11 77.56 57.14 -37.43
CA SER A 11 77.27 56.03 -36.52
C SER A 11 77.81 56.25 -35.11
N ASN A 12 76.92 56.05 -34.12
CA ASN A 12 77.14 55.61 -32.75
C ASN A 12 78.29 56.19 -31.92
N LYS A 13 77.94 57.11 -30.99
CA LYS A 13 78.34 57.04 -29.56
C LYS A 13 77.58 58.05 -28.68
N ALA A 14 76.25 57.89 -28.58
CA ALA A 14 75.41 58.65 -27.62
C ALA A 14 74.17 57.86 -27.12
N LEU A 15 74.13 56.54 -27.31
CA LEU A 15 72.92 55.72 -27.10
C LEU A 15 73.11 54.60 -26.05
N PHE A 16 73.68 54.94 -24.89
CA PHE A 16 73.84 53.97 -23.78
C PHE A 16 73.62 54.54 -22.37
N SER A 17 73.20 55.82 -22.24
CA SER A 17 72.96 56.46 -20.93
C SER A 17 71.61 57.18 -20.82
N PHE A 18 70.76 57.12 -21.85
CA PHE A 18 69.39 57.69 -21.82
C PHE A 18 68.30 56.62 -21.97
N THR A 19 68.63 55.47 -22.57
CA THR A 19 67.73 54.31 -22.64
C THR A 19 67.50 53.64 -21.29
N ALA A 20 68.50 53.63 -20.38
CA ALA A 20 68.35 53.04 -19.06
C ALA A 20 67.36 53.78 -18.15
N LEU A 21 67.40 55.12 -18.13
CA LEU A 21 66.49 55.92 -17.31
C LEU A 21 65.06 55.95 -17.89
N PHE A 22 64.92 55.93 -19.22
CA PHE A 22 63.60 55.83 -19.85
C PHE A 22 63.00 54.42 -19.73
N PHE A 23 63.79 53.34 -19.82
CA PHE A 23 63.29 51.99 -19.51
C PHE A 23 62.84 51.86 -18.06
N PHE A 24 63.58 52.42 -17.09
CA PHE A 24 63.20 52.36 -15.68
C PHE A 24 61.88 53.12 -15.41
N TYR A 25 61.66 54.28 -16.05
CA TYR A 25 60.43 55.05 -15.91
C TYR A 25 59.22 54.45 -16.68
N PHE A 26 59.45 53.77 -17.81
CA PHE A 26 58.38 53.15 -18.61
C PHE A 26 57.98 51.75 -18.12
N PHE A 27 58.89 51.02 -17.45
CA PHE A 27 58.56 49.72 -16.81
C PHE A 27 58.00 49.87 -15.38
N CYS A 28 58.32 50.93 -14.62
CA CYS A 28 57.71 51.13 -13.30
C CYS A 28 56.20 51.41 -13.35
N ASN A 29 55.66 51.93 -14.45
CA ASN A 29 54.22 52.22 -14.60
C ASN A 29 53.40 51.06 -15.19
N ASN A 30 53.98 49.87 -15.39
CA ASN A 30 53.26 48.67 -15.84
C ASN A 30 53.53 47.41 -14.99
N ILE A 31 54.16 47.57 -13.82
CA ILE A 31 54.32 46.49 -12.82
C ILE A 31 53.84 46.99 -11.45
N LEU A 32 52.60 47.46 -11.44
CA LEU A 32 51.77 47.65 -10.25
C LEU A 32 50.31 47.39 -10.65
N VAL A 33 50.07 46.20 -11.21
CA VAL A 33 48.74 45.59 -11.04
C VAL A 33 48.62 45.39 -9.55
N ALA A 34 47.79 46.20 -8.88
CA ALA A 34 47.55 46.06 -7.46
C ALA A 34 46.96 44.66 -7.23
N GLN A 35 47.80 43.72 -6.80
CA GLN A 35 47.34 42.38 -6.45
C GLN A 35 46.33 42.55 -5.32
N CYS A 36 45.18 41.89 -5.45
CA CYS A 36 44.19 41.81 -4.39
C CYS A 36 44.89 41.48 -3.05
N PRO A 37 44.48 42.11 -1.94
CA PRO A 37 45.08 41.82 -0.65
C PRO A 37 44.93 40.32 -0.33
N PRO A 38 46.00 39.65 0.13
CA PRO A 38 45.98 38.20 0.33
C PRO A 38 45.08 37.83 1.51
N GLY A 39 44.13 36.92 1.29
CA GLY A 39 43.22 36.43 2.32
C GLY A 39 41.95 37.28 2.47
N ASN A 40 41.64 37.68 3.71
CA ASN A 40 40.36 38.29 4.07
C ASN A 40 40.40 39.82 3.97
N VAL A 41 39.29 40.41 3.50
CA VAL A 41 39.08 41.86 3.44
C VAL A 41 38.04 42.25 4.49
N ILE A 42 38.38 43.22 5.35
CA ILE A 42 37.51 43.70 6.42
C ILE A 42 37.48 45.23 6.36
N LEU A 43 36.31 45.80 6.11
CA LEU A 43 36.07 47.23 5.98
C LEU A 43 35.12 47.62 7.11
N ASN A 44 35.59 48.18 8.22
CA ASN A 44 34.75 48.44 9.41
C ASN A 44 34.11 49.84 9.41
N SER A 45 34.58 50.74 8.54
CA SER A 45 34.20 52.14 8.44
C SER A 45 34.21 52.62 6.97
N GLN A 46 33.59 53.77 6.67
CA GLN A 46 33.63 54.34 5.32
C GLN A 46 35.07 54.63 4.88
N ALA A 47 35.92 55.07 5.80
CA ALA A 47 37.34 55.30 5.54
C ALA A 47 38.05 54.01 5.07
N ASP A 48 37.71 52.84 5.64
CA ASP A 48 38.29 51.56 5.19
C ASP A 48 37.84 51.20 3.75
N VAL A 49 36.59 51.52 3.39
CA VAL A 49 36.06 51.31 2.02
C VAL A 49 36.81 52.22 1.03
N ASP A 50 36.90 53.51 1.34
CA ASP A 50 37.58 54.50 0.51
C ASP A 50 39.07 54.16 0.32
N ASP A 51 39.76 53.75 1.40
CA ASP A 51 41.15 53.29 1.37
C ASP A 51 41.31 51.99 0.57
N TYR A 52 40.38 51.04 0.66
CA TYR A 52 40.42 49.82 -0.15
C TYR A 52 40.31 50.13 -1.65
N VAL A 53 39.35 50.98 -2.03
CA VAL A 53 39.14 51.39 -3.43
C VAL A 53 40.33 52.16 -3.98
N ALA A 54 40.95 53.03 -3.17
CA ALA A 54 42.14 53.78 -3.56
C ALA A 54 43.39 52.88 -3.75
N ASN A 55 43.54 51.83 -2.94
CA ASN A 55 44.71 50.95 -2.96
C ASN A 55 44.57 49.75 -3.93
N TYR A 56 43.35 49.26 -4.18
CA TYR A 56 43.09 48.05 -4.96
C TYR A 56 42.06 48.22 -6.11
N PRO A 57 42.14 49.28 -6.94
CA PRO A 57 41.08 49.69 -7.88
C PRO A 57 40.79 48.71 -9.04
N ASN A 58 41.58 47.65 -9.20
CA ASN A 58 41.39 46.60 -10.21
C ASN A 58 41.28 45.20 -9.57
N CYS A 59 40.99 45.12 -8.26
CA CYS A 59 40.87 43.82 -7.59
C CYS A 59 39.57 43.12 -7.97
N ALA A 60 39.69 41.98 -8.65
CA ALA A 60 38.57 41.16 -9.09
C ALA A 60 38.27 39.94 -8.19
N THR A 61 39.25 39.44 -7.43
CA THR A 61 39.10 38.17 -6.70
C THR A 61 39.66 38.24 -5.29
N ILE A 62 38.80 38.04 -4.29
CA ILE A 62 39.18 37.92 -2.88
C ILE A 62 39.33 36.44 -2.53
N SER A 63 40.55 36.04 -2.15
CA SER A 63 40.91 34.64 -1.84
C SER A 63 40.54 34.22 -0.40
N GLY A 64 39.68 34.98 0.25
CA GLY A 64 39.16 34.77 1.59
C GLY A 64 37.74 35.32 1.67
N TYR A 65 37.30 35.80 2.84
CA TYR A 65 36.01 36.48 2.99
C TYR A 65 36.10 38.00 2.77
N LEU A 66 34.98 38.61 2.37
CA LEU A 66 34.76 40.05 2.36
C LEU A 66 33.76 40.40 3.47
N ARG A 67 34.14 41.29 4.40
CA ARG A 67 33.25 41.79 5.46
C ARG A 67 33.14 43.31 5.41
N ILE A 68 31.93 43.81 5.26
CA ILE A 68 31.55 45.22 5.25
C ILE A 68 30.83 45.49 6.58
N GLY A 69 31.42 46.37 7.39
CA GLY A 69 31.02 46.70 8.75
C GLY A 69 31.66 45.85 9.87
N PRO A 70 31.55 46.32 11.13
CA PRO A 70 32.22 45.72 12.29
C PRO A 70 31.48 44.49 12.83
N PHE A 71 32.17 43.64 13.59
CA PHE A 71 31.56 42.48 14.27
C PHE A 71 30.60 42.87 15.41
N ALA A 72 30.85 44.01 16.05
CA ALA A 72 29.99 44.59 17.08
C ALA A 72 30.13 46.12 17.08
N GLY A 73 29.09 46.84 17.52
CA GLY A 73 28.97 48.28 17.34
C GLY A 73 28.27 48.62 16.02
N SER A 74 28.35 49.89 15.59
CA SER A 74 27.72 50.38 14.35
C SER A 74 28.77 51.00 13.42
N SER A 75 28.64 50.73 12.12
CA SER A 75 29.45 51.35 11.06
C SER A 75 28.97 52.76 10.69
N ASP A 76 29.89 53.59 10.18
CA ASP A 76 29.59 54.84 9.47
C ASP A 76 29.56 54.68 7.94
N ILE A 77 29.70 53.46 7.42
CA ILE A 77 29.59 53.14 5.98
C ILE A 77 28.21 53.56 5.44
N THR A 78 28.24 54.34 4.35
CA THR A 78 27.07 54.77 3.58
C THR A 78 27.18 54.49 2.09
N ASP A 79 28.39 54.29 1.56
CA ASP A 79 28.64 54.08 0.13
C ASP A 79 29.65 52.94 -0.08
N VAL A 80 29.26 51.95 -0.87
CA VAL A 80 30.11 50.81 -1.30
C VAL A 80 30.28 50.75 -2.82
N SER A 81 29.81 51.75 -3.56
CA SER A 81 29.78 51.77 -5.04
C SER A 81 31.14 51.54 -5.71
N GLY A 82 32.23 51.94 -5.05
CA GLY A 82 33.60 51.71 -5.53
C GLY A 82 34.07 50.24 -5.50
N LEU A 83 33.33 49.32 -4.87
CA LEU A 83 33.69 47.90 -4.79
C LEU A 83 33.37 47.09 -6.07
N SER A 84 32.79 47.72 -7.10
CA SER A 84 32.25 47.04 -8.29
C SER A 84 33.28 46.33 -9.18
N SER A 85 34.57 46.43 -8.86
CA SER A 85 35.62 45.64 -9.51
C SER A 85 35.62 44.18 -9.08
N ILE A 86 35.08 43.87 -7.89
CA ILE A 86 35.10 42.53 -7.29
C ILE A 86 34.07 41.64 -8.00
N THR A 87 34.55 40.53 -8.59
CA THR A 87 33.71 39.55 -9.30
C THR A 87 33.66 38.19 -8.62
N SER A 88 34.59 37.87 -7.73
CA SER A 88 34.59 36.60 -6.98
C SER A 88 35.12 36.76 -5.56
N VAL A 89 34.40 36.17 -4.60
CA VAL A 89 34.83 36.02 -3.20
C VAL A 89 34.76 34.53 -2.86
N THR A 90 35.92 33.91 -2.62
CA THR A 90 35.98 32.45 -2.39
C THR A 90 35.48 32.03 -1.00
N GLY A 91 35.54 32.93 -0.01
CA GLY A 91 34.87 32.78 1.27
C GLY A 91 33.48 33.41 1.28
N PHE A 92 33.01 33.83 2.45
CA PHE A 92 31.71 34.51 2.58
C PHE A 92 31.79 36.00 2.22
N VAL A 93 30.67 36.56 1.75
CA VAL A 93 30.40 38.00 1.69
C VAL A 93 29.49 38.31 2.87
N SER A 94 29.92 39.17 3.80
CA SER A 94 29.11 39.59 4.94
C SER A 94 28.96 41.11 4.99
N ILE A 95 27.72 41.59 5.01
CA ILE A 95 27.36 43.00 5.15
C ILE A 95 26.64 43.13 6.50
N GLN A 96 27.24 43.84 7.44
CA GLN A 96 26.84 43.72 8.83
C GLN A 96 26.95 45.03 9.62
N ASN A 97 26.02 45.22 10.55
CA ASN A 97 26.04 46.34 11.50
C ASN A 97 26.24 47.72 10.84
N SER A 98 25.63 47.92 9.66
CA SER A 98 25.80 49.10 8.82
C SER A 98 24.46 49.82 8.63
N PRO A 99 23.91 50.44 9.71
CA PRO A 99 22.52 50.91 9.75
C PRO A 99 22.23 52.10 8.84
N ASN A 100 23.26 52.75 8.28
CA ASN A 100 23.12 53.88 7.35
C ASN A 100 23.35 53.50 5.88
N LEU A 101 23.67 52.24 5.58
CA LEU A 101 23.95 51.76 4.22
C LEU A 101 22.64 51.44 3.49
N SER A 102 22.28 52.26 2.49
CA SER A 102 20.98 52.16 1.80
C SER A 102 21.01 51.44 0.45
N SER A 103 22.19 51.14 -0.10
CA SER A 103 22.36 50.33 -1.32
C SER A 103 23.66 49.54 -1.25
N ILE A 104 23.64 48.34 -1.83
CA ILE A 104 24.78 47.44 -1.96
C ILE A 104 25.12 47.14 -3.43
N ASP A 105 24.60 47.92 -4.38
CA ASP A 105 24.82 47.75 -5.83
C ASP A 105 26.30 47.86 -6.24
N GLY A 106 27.17 48.40 -5.37
CA GLY A 106 28.62 48.31 -5.52
C GLY A 106 29.20 46.88 -5.52
N LEU A 107 28.38 45.85 -5.27
CA LEU A 107 28.76 44.44 -5.38
C LEU A 107 28.26 43.77 -6.67
N ASN A 108 27.56 44.48 -7.56
CA ASN A 108 26.91 43.94 -8.76
C ASN A 108 27.82 43.22 -9.78
N GLY A 109 29.14 43.32 -9.63
CA GLY A 109 30.12 42.54 -10.39
C GLY A 109 30.23 41.06 -9.95
N LEU A 110 29.69 40.69 -8.78
CA LEU A 110 29.84 39.35 -8.21
C LEU A 110 29.16 38.27 -9.07
N SER A 111 29.98 37.36 -9.58
CA SER A 111 29.56 36.12 -10.23
C SER A 111 29.84 34.86 -9.39
N SER A 112 30.41 35.02 -8.19
CA SER A 112 30.72 33.91 -7.29
C SER A 112 30.94 34.40 -5.85
N ALA A 113 30.24 33.79 -4.90
CA ALA A 113 30.42 33.96 -3.47
C ALA A 113 30.32 32.58 -2.77
N GLY A 114 31.14 32.31 -1.76
CA GLY A 114 31.06 31.05 -1.00
C GLY A 114 29.83 30.98 -0.07
N ALA A 115 29.41 32.12 0.47
CA ALA A 115 28.21 32.31 1.27
C ALA A 115 27.82 33.81 1.27
N ILE A 116 26.57 34.12 1.60
CA ILE A 116 26.06 35.50 1.72
C ILE A 116 25.46 35.69 3.11
N SER A 117 25.90 36.75 3.81
CA SER A 117 25.37 37.16 5.11
C SER A 117 25.01 38.64 5.10
N ILE A 118 23.80 39.00 5.49
CA ILE A 118 23.36 40.38 5.63
C ILE A 118 22.68 40.50 6.98
N TYR A 119 23.22 41.30 7.91
CA TYR A 119 22.55 41.50 9.21
C TYR A 119 22.70 42.89 9.81
N ASN A 120 21.66 43.35 10.52
CA ASN A 120 21.62 44.68 11.17
C ASN A 120 21.94 45.83 10.18
N CYS A 121 21.22 45.87 9.04
CA CYS A 121 21.38 46.87 7.98
C CYS A 121 20.06 47.64 7.75
N ASP A 122 19.61 48.36 8.77
CA ASP A 122 18.25 48.93 8.83
C ASP A 122 17.87 49.92 7.72
N ALA A 123 18.83 50.63 7.11
CA ALA A 123 18.55 51.54 5.98
C ALA A 123 18.44 50.83 4.61
N LEU A 124 18.76 49.55 4.52
CA LEU A 124 18.75 48.81 3.26
C LEU A 124 17.32 48.42 2.88
N THR A 125 16.82 48.93 1.75
CA THR A 125 15.45 48.64 1.27
C THR A 125 15.39 47.54 0.22
N THR A 126 16.49 47.32 -0.51
CA THR A 126 16.61 46.29 -1.57
C THR A 126 18.03 45.76 -1.68
N LEU A 127 18.20 44.51 -2.13
CA LEU A 127 19.50 43.96 -2.54
C LEU A 127 19.87 44.30 -4.01
N GLY A 128 18.89 44.74 -4.81
CA GLY A 128 19.05 45.30 -6.15
C GLY A 128 19.76 44.39 -7.17
N THR A 129 20.96 44.83 -7.59
CA THR A 129 21.78 44.12 -8.59
C THR A 129 22.96 43.36 -7.99
N ALA A 130 23.16 43.45 -6.66
CA ALA A 130 24.40 43.03 -6.00
C ALA A 130 24.81 41.57 -6.20
N PHE A 131 23.86 40.64 -6.32
CA PHE A 131 24.15 39.20 -6.38
C PHE A 131 23.66 38.51 -7.65
N GLN A 132 23.21 39.26 -8.67
CA GLN A 132 22.57 38.67 -9.86
C GLN A 132 23.47 37.74 -10.67
N GLY A 133 24.80 37.83 -10.54
CA GLY A 133 25.74 36.90 -11.17
C GLY A 133 25.99 35.61 -10.37
N VAL A 134 25.53 35.52 -9.10
CA VAL A 134 25.78 34.37 -8.22
C VAL A 134 24.68 33.32 -8.44
N THR A 135 25.08 32.12 -8.85
CA THR A 135 24.14 31.01 -9.14
C THR A 135 24.09 29.93 -8.08
N SER A 136 25.09 29.83 -7.21
CA SER A 136 25.10 28.88 -6.10
C SER A 136 26.02 29.35 -4.98
N LEU A 137 25.75 28.87 -3.76
CA LEU A 137 26.53 29.12 -2.55
C LEU A 137 27.06 27.79 -2.03
N VAL A 138 28.33 27.77 -1.60
CA VAL A 138 29.00 26.56 -1.07
C VAL A 138 28.61 26.30 0.39
N SER A 139 28.18 27.34 1.10
CA SER A 139 27.69 27.29 2.48
C SER A 139 26.37 28.08 2.54
N TYR A 140 26.16 28.96 3.52
CA TYR A 140 24.85 29.51 3.85
C TYR A 140 24.43 30.77 3.07
N LEU A 141 23.12 31.03 3.11
CA LEU A 141 22.47 32.32 2.84
C LEU A 141 21.77 32.80 4.13
N ASN A 142 22.20 33.92 4.71
CA ASN A 142 21.58 34.51 5.89
C ASN A 142 21.20 35.98 5.67
N ILE A 143 19.94 36.34 5.90
CA ILE A 143 19.43 37.72 5.86
C ILE A 143 18.63 37.97 7.15
N GLU A 144 19.17 38.79 8.05
CA GLU A 144 18.64 38.97 9.40
C GLU A 144 18.52 40.45 9.82
N ASN A 145 17.48 40.82 10.57
CA ASN A 145 17.36 42.13 11.23
C ASN A 145 17.60 43.33 10.29
N CYS A 146 17.01 43.34 9.09
CA CYS A 146 17.07 44.50 8.18
C CYS A 146 15.68 45.14 8.10
N ALA A 147 15.37 46.06 9.02
CA ALA A 147 13.99 46.46 9.31
C ALA A 147 13.25 47.16 8.15
N GLN A 148 13.94 47.72 7.16
CA GLN A 148 13.34 48.35 5.97
C GLN A 148 13.50 47.51 4.68
N LEU A 149 14.11 46.33 4.76
CA LEU A 149 14.34 45.48 3.59
C LEU A 149 13.03 44.85 3.14
N SER A 150 12.47 45.39 2.05
CA SER A 150 11.20 44.93 1.46
C SER A 150 11.39 44.08 0.22
N ASP A 151 12.59 44.08 -0.37
CA ASP A 151 12.89 43.46 -1.66
C ASP A 151 14.26 42.75 -1.62
N ILE A 152 14.27 41.45 -1.93
CA ILE A 152 15.49 40.64 -2.03
C ILE A 152 15.89 40.33 -3.49
N SER A 153 15.44 41.16 -4.43
CA SER A 153 15.92 41.14 -5.82
C SER A 153 17.45 41.19 -5.87
N GLY A 154 18.04 40.34 -6.70
CA GLY A 154 19.48 40.04 -6.68
C GLY A 154 19.76 38.56 -6.47
N LEU A 155 18.88 37.82 -5.79
CA LEU A 155 19.06 36.40 -5.46
C LEU A 155 18.42 35.43 -6.49
N GLN A 156 17.78 35.93 -7.55
CA GLN A 156 16.88 35.17 -8.42
C GLN A 156 17.52 33.99 -9.14
N ASN A 157 18.84 34.05 -9.32
CA ASN A 157 19.61 33.05 -10.07
C ASN A 157 20.26 31.99 -9.15
N ILE A 158 20.10 32.09 -7.83
CA ILE A 158 20.62 31.09 -6.88
C ILE A 158 19.77 29.82 -6.97
N THR A 159 20.40 28.72 -7.40
CA THR A 159 19.78 27.39 -7.49
C THR A 159 20.13 26.49 -6.32
N ASP A 160 21.28 26.69 -5.68
CA ASP A 160 21.78 25.77 -4.64
C ASP A 160 22.42 26.54 -3.49
N VAL A 161 22.05 26.16 -2.26
CA VAL A 161 22.65 26.66 -1.02
C VAL A 161 23.26 25.48 -0.28
N GLY A 162 24.59 25.34 -0.28
CA GLY A 162 25.29 24.16 0.26
C GLY A 162 25.25 23.99 1.78
N GLY A 163 24.68 24.95 2.51
CA GLY A 163 24.39 24.88 3.94
C GLY A 163 23.02 25.50 4.25
N GLU A 164 22.95 26.31 5.31
CA GLU A 164 21.70 26.84 5.83
C GLU A 164 21.10 28.00 5.00
N LEU A 165 19.77 28.11 4.94
CA LEU A 165 19.05 29.26 4.37
C LEU A 165 18.19 29.93 5.45
N TYR A 166 18.63 31.08 5.97
CA TYR A 166 17.95 31.83 7.02
C TYR A 166 17.45 33.19 6.53
N ILE A 167 16.15 33.43 6.65
CA ILE A 167 15.51 34.75 6.46
C ILE A 167 14.79 35.11 7.76
N LYS A 168 15.31 36.09 8.50
CA LYS A 168 14.90 36.32 9.90
C LYS A 168 14.67 37.80 10.25
N ASN A 169 13.57 38.11 10.95
CA ASN A 169 13.28 39.43 11.51
C ASN A 169 13.29 40.60 10.50
N ASN A 170 13.02 40.35 9.21
CA ASN A 170 12.95 41.39 8.18
C ASN A 170 11.50 41.89 8.08
N GLY A 171 11.10 42.76 9.01
CA GLY A 171 9.69 43.13 9.22
C GLY A 171 8.98 43.79 8.02
N ALA A 172 9.72 44.35 7.06
CA ALA A 172 9.19 44.95 5.83
C ALA A 172 9.13 43.98 4.63
N LEU A 173 9.69 42.77 4.74
CA LEU A 173 9.80 41.82 3.65
C LEU A 173 8.47 41.08 3.45
N SER A 174 7.81 41.28 2.31
CA SER A 174 6.45 40.76 2.05
C SER A 174 6.36 39.52 1.17
N SER A 175 7.44 39.16 0.46
CA SER A 175 7.53 37.98 -0.42
C SER A 175 8.98 37.50 -0.48
N LEU A 176 9.18 36.20 -0.69
CA LEU A 176 10.51 35.61 -0.90
C LEU A 176 10.78 35.25 -2.38
N SER A 177 10.03 35.84 -3.32
CA SER A 177 9.92 35.34 -4.70
C SER A 177 11.22 35.34 -5.52
N SER A 178 12.25 36.05 -5.05
CA SER A 178 13.61 35.95 -5.58
C SER A 178 14.35 34.67 -5.17
N LEU A 179 13.72 33.75 -4.41
CA LEU A 179 14.24 32.43 -4.05
C LEU A 179 13.58 31.29 -4.84
N ASN A 180 12.66 31.58 -5.78
CA ASN A 180 12.04 30.56 -6.65
C ASN A 180 13.05 29.76 -7.50
N GLY A 181 14.29 30.22 -7.65
CA GLY A 181 15.35 29.46 -8.31
C GLY A 181 15.89 28.29 -7.49
N VAL A 182 15.73 28.28 -6.17
CA VAL A 182 16.39 27.32 -5.26
C VAL A 182 15.80 25.92 -5.43
N VAL A 183 16.68 24.97 -5.73
CA VAL A 183 16.43 23.53 -5.93
C VAL A 183 16.90 22.71 -4.72
N SER A 184 18.02 23.09 -4.10
CA SER A 184 18.56 22.37 -2.94
C SER A 184 19.07 23.29 -1.82
N ILE A 185 18.85 22.84 -0.57
CA ILE A 185 19.41 23.43 0.64
C ILE A 185 20.15 22.31 1.40
N GLY A 186 21.43 22.54 1.71
CA GLY A 186 22.35 21.54 2.24
C GLY A 186 22.29 21.33 3.76
N ASP A 187 21.46 22.12 4.45
CA ASP A 187 21.18 22.06 5.90
C ASP A 187 19.83 22.77 6.17
N ASP A 188 19.63 23.40 7.32
CA ASP A 188 18.39 24.04 7.78
C ASP A 188 17.81 25.15 6.87
N LEU A 189 16.48 25.12 6.65
CA LEU A 189 15.69 26.24 6.13
C LEU A 189 14.93 26.92 7.28
N ARG A 190 15.19 28.20 7.57
CA ARG A 190 14.51 28.95 8.65
C ARG A 190 13.96 30.29 8.20
N ILE A 191 12.65 30.46 8.33
CA ILE A 191 11.90 31.68 8.00
C ILE A 191 11.21 32.14 9.29
N THR A 192 11.80 33.10 9.99
CA THR A 192 11.38 33.46 11.35
C THR A 192 11.14 34.96 11.53
N GLY A 193 10.00 35.36 12.09
CA GLY A 193 9.78 36.76 12.50
C GLY A 193 9.70 37.78 11.37
N ASN A 194 9.49 37.35 10.12
CA ASN A 194 9.29 38.25 8.98
C ASN A 194 7.82 38.71 8.97
N THR A 195 7.49 39.64 9.87
CA THR A 195 6.09 40.03 10.16
C THR A 195 5.33 40.64 8.99
N GLY A 196 6.01 41.03 7.91
CA GLY A 196 5.41 41.53 6.67
C GLY A 196 5.11 40.45 5.62
N LEU A 197 5.64 39.23 5.77
CA LEU A 197 5.54 38.15 4.78
C LEU A 197 4.09 37.66 4.71
N THR A 198 3.45 37.76 3.53
CA THR A 198 2.01 37.47 3.39
C THR A 198 1.69 36.07 2.89
N GLU A 199 2.59 35.45 2.14
CA GLU A 199 2.45 34.10 1.58
C GLU A 199 3.84 33.46 1.47
N LEU A 200 3.88 32.13 1.47
CA LEU A 200 5.08 31.34 1.21
C LEU A 200 4.79 30.38 0.06
N ASN A 201 4.89 30.91 -1.15
CA ASN A 201 4.69 30.21 -2.41
C ASN A 201 5.99 30.13 -3.23
N ASP A 202 7.13 30.48 -2.62
CA ASP A 202 8.36 30.85 -3.33
C ASP A 202 9.40 29.73 -3.51
N PHE A 203 9.10 28.48 -3.11
CA PHE A 203 10.06 27.36 -3.09
C PHE A 203 9.71 26.24 -4.08
N ASN A 204 8.90 26.50 -5.11
CA ASN A 204 8.29 25.41 -5.92
C ASN A 204 9.30 24.53 -6.67
N ASN A 205 10.56 24.96 -6.82
CA ASN A 205 11.62 24.15 -7.43
C ASN A 205 12.47 23.37 -6.40
N LEU A 206 12.27 23.61 -5.10
CA LEU A 206 13.02 22.99 -4.01
C LEU A 206 12.65 21.52 -3.90
N THR A 207 13.60 20.62 -4.18
CA THR A 207 13.41 19.16 -4.07
C THR A 207 13.94 18.60 -2.77
N THR A 208 14.89 19.28 -2.13
CA THR A 208 15.68 18.69 -1.02
C THR A 208 16.09 19.74 0.02
N VAL A 209 15.88 19.41 1.29
CA VAL A 209 16.44 20.12 2.45
C VAL A 209 17.19 19.10 3.31
N ASN A 210 18.52 19.16 3.36
CA ASN A 210 19.35 18.24 4.17
C ASN A 210 19.43 18.69 5.65
N GLY A 211 18.32 19.20 6.18
CA GLY A 211 18.16 19.80 7.50
C GLY A 211 16.70 19.71 7.93
N TRP A 212 16.21 20.71 8.66
CA TRP A 212 14.77 20.84 8.96
C TRP A 212 14.20 22.18 8.50
N ILE A 213 12.87 22.22 8.38
CA ILE A 213 12.12 23.41 7.94
C ILE A 213 11.46 24.08 9.15
N GLN A 214 11.86 25.32 9.43
CA GLN A 214 11.30 26.15 10.50
C GLN A 214 10.58 27.37 9.91
N ILE A 215 9.27 27.47 10.13
CA ILE A 215 8.45 28.62 9.71
C ILE A 215 7.73 29.16 10.95
N GLU A 216 8.27 30.23 11.54
CA GLU A 216 7.82 30.68 12.87
C GLU A 216 7.63 32.19 13.00
N GLN A 217 6.62 32.62 13.76
CA GLN A 217 6.38 34.03 14.12
C GLN A 217 6.19 34.99 12.91
N ASN A 218 5.84 34.47 11.73
CA ASN A 218 5.52 35.30 10.55
C ASN A 218 4.05 35.72 10.63
N SER A 219 3.74 36.72 11.46
CA SER A 219 2.38 37.04 11.89
C SER A 219 1.37 37.37 10.78
N ALA A 220 1.84 37.85 9.62
CA ALA A 220 1.01 38.18 8.45
C ALA A 220 0.93 37.07 7.40
N LEU A 221 1.62 35.94 7.60
CA LEU A 221 1.67 34.82 6.65
C LEU A 221 0.31 34.13 6.60
N ASN A 222 -0.36 34.14 5.45
CA ASN A 222 -1.70 33.57 5.28
C ASN A 222 -1.67 32.13 4.75
N THR A 223 -0.70 31.80 3.91
CA THR A 223 -0.64 30.54 3.17
C THR A 223 0.78 29.98 3.06
N ILE A 224 0.91 28.66 3.17
CA ILE A 224 2.13 27.92 2.83
C ILE A 224 1.77 26.92 1.72
N SER A 225 2.20 27.21 0.49
CA SER A 225 1.93 26.40 -0.71
C SER A 225 3.17 26.06 -1.54
N GLY A 226 4.31 26.70 -1.25
CA GLY A 226 5.48 26.69 -2.13
C GLY A 226 6.35 25.44 -2.11
N PHE A 227 5.97 24.32 -1.48
CA PHE A 227 6.85 23.16 -1.29
C PHE A 227 6.49 21.94 -2.17
N GLY A 228 5.68 22.12 -3.22
CA GLY A 228 5.00 21.00 -3.91
C GLY A 228 5.91 19.96 -4.57
N ASN A 229 7.16 20.30 -4.90
CA ASN A 229 8.16 19.38 -5.47
C ASN A 229 9.19 18.87 -4.44
N LEU A 230 9.06 19.25 -3.17
CA LEU A 230 9.94 18.78 -2.09
C LEU A 230 9.71 17.30 -1.86
N SER A 231 10.77 16.50 -1.99
CA SER A 231 10.72 15.03 -1.86
C SER A 231 11.56 14.49 -0.70
N THR A 232 12.40 15.33 -0.07
CA THR A 232 13.33 14.89 0.99
C THR A 232 13.57 16.01 2.01
N VAL A 233 13.36 15.67 3.29
CA VAL A 233 13.75 16.49 4.45
C VAL A 233 14.43 15.55 5.46
N ASP A 234 15.76 15.49 5.42
CA ASP A 234 16.61 14.63 6.26
C ASP A 234 17.74 15.48 6.85
N GLY A 235 17.86 15.53 8.18
CA GLY A 235 18.80 16.41 8.88
C GLY A 235 19.28 15.85 10.21
N SER A 236 19.96 16.67 11.02
CA SER A 236 20.44 16.25 12.35
C SER A 236 19.52 16.62 13.53
N SER A 237 18.61 17.58 13.35
CA SER A 237 17.57 17.97 14.32
C SER A 237 16.66 16.79 14.70
N SER A 238 15.99 16.83 15.86
CA SER A 238 14.91 15.88 16.24
C SER A 238 13.55 16.19 15.58
N VAL A 239 13.48 17.21 14.73
CA VAL A 239 12.26 17.70 14.10
C VAL A 239 12.53 17.81 12.60
N SER A 240 11.63 17.33 11.75
CA SER A 240 11.72 17.55 10.29
C SER A 240 11.03 18.86 9.88
N ILE A 241 9.90 19.19 10.51
CA ILE A 241 9.17 20.43 10.23
C ILE A 241 8.54 21.06 11.48
N SER A 242 8.70 22.38 11.63
CA SER A 242 8.15 23.20 12.70
C SER A 242 7.41 24.41 12.13
N ILE A 243 6.10 24.48 12.35
CA ILE A 243 5.24 25.62 11.96
C ILE A 243 4.61 26.19 13.23
N ILE A 244 5.22 27.25 13.81
CA ILE A 244 4.84 27.77 15.14
C ILE A 244 4.56 29.27 15.16
N GLY A 245 3.40 29.66 15.68
CA GLY A 245 3.12 31.07 16.01
C GLY A 245 2.86 31.97 14.80
N ASN A 246 2.46 31.41 13.66
CA ASN A 246 2.08 32.18 12.47
C ASN A 246 0.59 32.55 12.58
N SER A 247 0.28 33.59 13.36
CA SER A 247 -1.10 33.93 13.77
C SER A 247 -2.08 34.18 12.62
N GLY A 248 -1.60 34.63 11.46
CA GLY A 248 -2.40 34.87 10.25
C GLY A 248 -2.57 33.65 9.35
N LEU A 249 -1.90 32.53 9.63
CA LEU A 249 -1.85 31.38 8.73
C LEU A 249 -3.20 30.69 8.70
N THR A 250 -3.80 30.54 7.51
CA THR A 250 -5.10 29.91 7.30
C THR A 250 -5.02 28.55 6.61
N SER A 251 -4.02 28.33 5.75
CA SER A 251 -3.86 27.10 4.96
C SER A 251 -2.40 26.67 4.79
N ILE A 252 -2.16 25.38 4.97
CA ILE A 252 -0.93 24.68 4.59
C ILE A 252 -1.33 23.67 3.50
N SER A 253 -0.90 23.92 2.27
CA SER A 253 -1.19 23.09 1.08
C SER A 253 0.08 22.61 0.36
N GLY A 254 1.26 23.07 0.78
CA GLY A 254 2.50 22.91 0.00
C GLY A 254 3.24 21.57 0.10
N PHE A 255 2.98 20.69 1.07
CA PHE A 255 3.87 19.55 1.36
C PHE A 255 3.50 18.22 0.68
N GLY A 256 2.57 18.23 -0.29
CA GLY A 256 2.01 17.03 -0.91
C GLY A 256 2.98 16.17 -1.74
N GLY A 257 4.22 16.64 -1.96
CA GLY A 257 5.31 15.87 -2.58
C GLY A 257 6.05 14.92 -1.63
N ILE A 258 5.86 15.07 -0.30
CA ILE A 258 6.61 14.32 0.73
C ILE A 258 5.79 13.12 1.20
N GLY A 259 6.33 11.91 0.96
CA GLY A 259 5.73 10.66 1.44
C GLY A 259 6.15 10.27 2.86
N THR A 260 7.31 10.74 3.33
CA THR A 260 7.90 10.37 4.64
C THR A 260 8.58 11.59 5.28
N PHE A 261 8.43 11.73 6.60
CA PHE A 261 9.30 12.57 7.43
C PHE A 261 9.96 11.67 8.46
N ASP A 262 11.28 11.68 8.55
CA ASP A 262 11.95 10.69 9.40
C ASP A 262 11.91 11.04 10.91
N LYS A 263 11.22 12.13 11.30
CA LYS A 263 11.20 12.78 12.64
C LYS A 263 9.97 13.67 12.83
N ASP A 264 9.88 14.36 13.98
CA ASP A 264 8.70 15.15 14.39
C ASP A 264 8.13 16.09 13.32
N VAL A 265 6.80 16.14 13.27
CA VAL A 265 5.97 17.10 12.54
C VAL A 265 5.22 17.97 13.56
N ILE A 266 5.61 19.24 13.67
CA ILE A 266 5.12 20.14 14.72
C ILE A 266 4.31 21.30 14.10
N ILE A 267 3.02 21.36 14.44
CA ILE A 267 2.10 22.43 14.04
C ILE A 267 1.47 23.05 15.30
N ARG A 268 1.98 24.20 15.74
CA ARG A 268 1.53 24.82 17.01
C ARG A 268 1.21 26.31 16.96
N THR A 269 0.22 26.75 17.73
CA THR A 269 -0.04 28.18 17.98
C THR A 269 -0.34 28.98 16.69
N ASN A 270 -0.95 28.34 15.69
CA ASN A 270 -1.38 29.00 14.46
C ASN A 270 -2.89 29.26 14.55
N SER A 271 -3.28 30.31 15.29
CA SER A 271 -4.66 30.56 15.73
C SER A 271 -5.70 30.69 14.62
N SER A 272 -5.31 31.02 13.38
CA SER A 272 -6.22 31.16 12.23
C SER A 272 -6.22 29.94 11.30
N LEU A 273 -5.46 28.88 11.62
CA LEU A 273 -5.21 27.75 10.73
C LEU A 273 -6.45 26.87 10.63
N THR A 274 -7.08 26.84 9.45
CA THR A 274 -8.28 26.04 9.16
C THR A 274 -8.01 24.81 8.31
N ASP A 275 -6.91 24.81 7.55
CA ASP A 275 -6.61 23.82 6.51
C ASP A 275 -5.16 23.35 6.59
N ILE A 276 -4.98 22.03 6.67
CA ILE A 276 -3.68 21.34 6.69
C ILE A 276 -3.58 20.25 5.60
N SER A 277 -4.41 20.34 4.55
CA SER A 277 -4.50 19.36 3.46
C SER A 277 -3.18 19.12 2.72
N GLY A 278 -2.20 20.00 2.85
CA GLY A 278 -0.87 19.87 2.26
C GLY A 278 -0.03 18.69 2.75
N PHE A 279 -0.48 17.92 3.76
CA PHE A 279 0.21 16.69 4.19
C PHE A 279 -0.37 15.41 3.59
N ASN A 280 -1.36 15.51 2.69
CA ASN A 280 -2.19 14.38 2.20
C ASN A 280 -1.45 13.14 1.65
N SER A 281 -0.18 13.27 1.24
CA SER A 281 0.66 12.16 0.76
C SER A 281 1.53 11.52 1.85
N LEU A 282 1.56 12.08 3.06
CA LEU A 282 2.43 11.64 4.16
C LEU A 282 1.95 10.30 4.73
N THR A 283 2.82 9.30 4.64
CA THR A 283 2.56 7.92 5.09
C THR A 283 3.31 7.53 6.36
N PHE A 284 4.38 8.24 6.70
CA PHE A 284 5.33 7.81 7.73
C PHE A 284 5.94 9.02 8.44
N ILE A 285 5.93 8.99 9.78
CA ILE A 285 6.63 9.91 10.67
C ILE A 285 7.54 9.07 11.59
N GLY A 286 8.86 9.19 11.45
CA GLY A 286 9.84 8.65 12.40
C GLY A 286 10.98 7.81 11.80
N GLY A 287 11.68 7.04 12.64
CA GLY A 287 12.93 6.36 12.26
C GLY A 287 14.19 7.05 12.78
N GLY A 288 14.04 8.06 13.63
CA GLY A 288 15.11 8.64 14.42
C GLY A 288 15.71 7.65 15.42
N THR A 289 16.88 8.00 15.95
CA THR A 289 17.54 7.25 17.04
C THR A 289 17.21 7.80 18.43
N ILE A 290 16.18 8.64 18.51
CA ILE A 290 15.80 9.43 19.70
C ILE A 290 14.30 9.25 19.90
N LEU A 291 13.90 8.97 21.15
CA LEU A 291 12.57 8.47 21.55
C LEU A 291 11.42 9.50 21.46
N THR A 292 11.25 10.26 20.37
CA THR A 292 10.18 11.28 20.33
C THR A 292 9.43 11.44 19.01
N ASP A 293 9.65 10.61 17.97
CA ASP A 293 9.18 10.88 16.61
C ASP A 293 7.64 11.05 16.49
N ALA A 294 7.19 12.30 16.58
CA ALA A 294 5.80 12.62 16.90
C ALA A 294 5.09 13.50 15.87
N LEU A 295 3.80 13.23 15.64
CA LEU A 295 2.86 14.21 15.10
C LEU A 295 2.27 15.03 16.24
N ILE A 296 2.52 16.35 16.26
CA ILE A 296 2.04 17.23 17.33
C ILE A 296 1.26 18.43 16.80
N ILE A 297 -0.04 18.47 17.11
CA ILE A 297 -0.99 19.50 16.70
C ILE A 297 -1.54 20.18 17.95
N GLN A 298 -1.16 21.43 18.22
CA GLN A 298 -1.55 22.11 19.46
C GLN A 298 -1.79 23.63 19.36
N ASN A 299 -2.79 24.18 20.07
CA ASN A 299 -3.13 25.61 20.06
C ASN A 299 -3.46 26.15 18.65
N ASN A 300 -4.13 25.36 17.81
CA ASN A 300 -4.61 25.80 16.49
C ASN A 300 -6.13 26.01 16.57
N ASP A 301 -6.55 27.10 17.21
CA ASP A 301 -7.94 27.33 17.65
C ASP A 301 -9.01 27.26 16.55
N ALA A 302 -8.66 27.61 15.30
CA ALA A 302 -9.55 27.59 14.13
C ALA A 302 -9.53 26.27 13.35
N LEU A 303 -8.72 25.28 13.74
CA LEU A 303 -8.60 24.01 13.04
C LEU A 303 -9.81 23.14 13.34
N ILE A 304 -10.56 22.74 12.31
CA ILE A 304 -11.83 22.01 12.45
C ILE A 304 -11.64 20.49 12.25
N ASN A 305 -10.65 20.09 11.46
CA ASN A 305 -10.36 18.70 11.12
C ASN A 305 -8.87 18.50 10.83
N ILE A 306 -8.50 17.26 10.48
CA ILE A 306 -7.15 16.83 10.14
C ILE A 306 -7.06 16.24 8.72
N THR A 307 -7.70 16.85 7.71
CA THR A 307 -7.76 16.31 6.33
C THR A 307 -6.44 16.41 5.55
N GLY A 308 -5.30 16.42 6.24
CA GLY A 308 -3.97 16.20 5.68
C GLY A 308 -3.33 14.87 6.07
N PHE A 309 -3.87 14.10 7.02
CA PHE A 309 -3.18 12.91 7.55
C PHE A 309 -3.90 11.57 7.27
N GLN A 310 -4.75 11.51 6.24
CA GLN A 310 -5.52 10.31 5.88
C GLN A 310 -4.63 9.12 5.47
N MET A 311 -3.45 9.39 4.94
CA MET A 311 -2.51 8.36 4.46
C MET A 311 -1.48 7.93 5.52
N LEU A 312 -1.49 8.55 6.71
CA LEU A 312 -0.47 8.34 7.74
C LEU A 312 -0.62 6.94 8.35
N ASN A 313 0.34 6.07 8.05
CA ASN A 313 0.35 4.67 8.50
C ASN A 313 1.21 4.45 9.75
N THR A 314 2.16 5.34 10.05
CA THR A 314 3.11 5.17 11.17
C THR A 314 3.51 6.50 11.79
N CYS A 315 3.46 6.56 13.12
CA CYS A 315 4.12 7.57 13.95
C CYS A 315 4.42 6.97 15.33
N GLU A 316 5.49 7.38 16.03
CA GLU A 316 5.77 6.82 17.36
C GLU A 316 4.82 7.40 18.42
N ALA A 317 4.50 8.68 18.30
CA ALA A 317 3.57 9.40 19.16
C ALA A 317 2.61 10.31 18.37
N LEU A 318 1.36 10.40 18.85
CA LEU A 318 0.30 11.24 18.32
C LEU A 318 -0.28 12.11 19.44
N ILE A 319 0.00 13.42 19.38
CA ILE A 319 -0.32 14.38 20.44
C ILE A 319 -1.18 15.51 19.87
N ILE A 320 -2.47 15.50 20.22
CA ILE A 320 -3.44 16.52 19.79
C ILE A 320 -4.05 17.17 21.02
N LYS A 321 -3.70 18.44 21.25
CA LYS A 321 -4.21 19.15 22.42
C LYS A 321 -4.44 20.64 22.25
N ASP A 322 -5.36 21.19 23.02
CA ASP A 322 -5.67 22.61 23.03
C ASP A 322 -6.16 23.14 21.65
N ASN A 323 -6.92 22.35 20.87
CA ASN A 323 -7.50 22.80 19.58
C ASN A 323 -9.02 22.95 19.72
N ALA A 324 -9.48 24.17 20.04
CA ALA A 324 -10.85 24.42 20.50
C ALA A 324 -11.96 24.04 19.49
N GLN A 325 -11.76 24.29 18.19
CA GLN A 325 -12.75 23.99 17.13
C GLN A 325 -12.57 22.61 16.47
N LEU A 326 -11.54 21.85 16.86
CA LEU A 326 -11.25 20.55 16.24
C LEU A 326 -12.38 19.58 16.60
N ALA A 327 -13.12 19.13 15.59
CA ALA A 327 -14.32 18.32 15.74
C ALA A 327 -14.16 16.90 15.20
N ASP A 328 -13.32 16.72 14.19
CA ASP A 328 -13.10 15.44 13.51
C ASP A 328 -11.62 15.06 13.49
N ILE A 329 -11.31 13.91 14.10
CA ILE A 329 -9.98 13.28 14.09
C ILE A 329 -9.99 11.85 13.53
N ASN A 330 -11.07 11.43 12.85
CA ASN A 330 -11.25 10.03 12.43
C ASN A 330 -10.36 9.63 11.23
N ASN A 331 -9.64 10.58 10.62
CA ASN A 331 -8.74 10.33 9.50
C ASN A 331 -7.50 9.48 9.86
N PHE A 332 -7.22 9.23 11.15
CA PHE A 332 -6.10 8.37 11.58
C PHE A 332 -6.39 6.86 11.57
N GLY A 333 -7.53 6.41 11.02
CA GLY A 333 -7.88 4.99 10.94
C GLY A 333 -6.90 4.11 10.12
N THR A 334 -5.99 4.74 9.37
CA THR A 334 -4.91 4.13 8.59
C THR A 334 -3.61 3.93 9.37
N ILE A 335 -3.42 4.58 10.53
CA ILE A 335 -2.26 4.30 11.38
C ILE A 335 -2.31 2.83 11.77
N THR A 336 -1.21 2.12 11.48
CA THR A 336 -0.97 0.70 11.76
C THR A 336 0.23 0.49 12.70
N THR A 337 0.93 1.56 13.08
CA THR A 337 2.05 1.52 14.04
C THR A 337 2.07 2.81 14.84
N LEU A 338 1.83 2.66 16.15
CA LEU A 338 1.83 3.69 17.18
C LEU A 338 2.16 2.97 18.49
N TRP A 339 3.16 3.42 19.25
CA TRP A 339 3.65 2.65 20.41
C TRP A 339 4.16 3.47 21.60
N GLN A 340 4.43 4.78 21.47
CA GLN A 340 4.83 5.62 22.61
C GLN A 340 3.65 6.33 23.28
N GLU A 341 3.02 7.28 22.62
CA GLU A 341 2.03 8.17 23.25
C GLU A 341 0.83 8.42 22.34
N PHE A 342 -0.38 8.23 22.86
CA PHE A 342 -1.63 8.68 22.25
C PHE A 342 -2.33 9.66 23.21
N THR A 343 -2.22 10.95 22.92
CA THR A 343 -2.75 12.01 23.80
C THR A 343 -3.76 12.89 23.06
N ILE A 344 -5.03 12.82 23.48
CA ILE A 344 -6.13 13.67 22.99
C ILE A 344 -6.71 14.47 24.16
N SER A 345 -6.39 15.77 24.27
CA SER A 345 -6.84 16.58 25.43
C SER A 345 -7.15 18.05 25.15
N ASN A 346 -8.08 18.65 25.92
CA ASN A 346 -8.50 20.05 25.76
C ASN A 346 -9.04 20.39 24.34
N ASN A 347 -9.62 19.42 23.62
CA ASN A 347 -10.19 19.65 22.28
C ASN A 347 -11.73 19.66 22.38
N ALA A 348 -12.29 20.81 22.80
CA ALA A 348 -13.68 20.92 23.23
C ALA A 348 -14.73 20.54 22.17
N SER A 349 -14.41 20.54 20.88
CA SER A 349 -15.36 20.22 19.80
C SER A 349 -15.35 18.76 19.34
N ILE A 350 -14.39 17.93 19.79
CA ILE A 350 -14.31 16.50 19.43
C ILE A 350 -15.47 15.75 20.07
N GLN A 351 -16.25 15.03 19.24
CA GLN A 351 -17.36 14.19 19.69
C GLN A 351 -17.00 12.70 19.79
N GLN A 352 -16.04 12.25 18.97
CA GLN A 352 -15.59 10.86 18.96
C GLN A 352 -14.07 10.81 18.76
N VAL A 353 -13.42 9.91 19.47
CA VAL A 353 -11.98 9.59 19.32
C VAL A 353 -11.88 8.15 18.86
N SER A 354 -11.06 7.87 17.86
CA SER A 354 -10.72 6.49 17.49
C SER A 354 -9.26 6.21 17.87
N ILE A 355 -9.03 5.24 18.75
CA ILE A 355 -7.68 4.73 19.05
C ILE A 355 -7.19 3.98 17.78
N PRO A 356 -6.05 4.36 17.18
CA PRO A 356 -5.62 3.73 15.94
C PRO A 356 -5.20 2.27 16.13
N ASN A 357 -5.27 1.48 15.06
CA ASN A 357 -4.89 0.06 15.11
C ASN A 357 -3.35 -0.07 15.15
N ASN A 358 -2.82 -1.06 15.87
CA ASN A 358 -1.41 -1.41 15.79
C ASN A 358 -1.26 -2.81 15.14
N ASN A 359 -1.13 -2.81 13.80
CA ASN A 359 -1.03 -4.01 12.96
C ASN A 359 0.43 -4.34 12.58
N GLY A 360 1.40 -3.53 13.01
CA GLY A 360 2.83 -3.72 12.73
C GLY A 360 3.41 -4.98 13.39
N SER A 361 4.58 -5.42 12.91
CA SER A 361 5.26 -6.61 13.44
C SER A 361 5.95 -6.33 14.78
N THR A 362 5.15 -6.32 15.86
CA THR A 362 5.53 -6.17 17.29
C THR A 362 6.20 -4.84 17.70
N PRO A 363 5.87 -4.27 18.88
CA PRO A 363 4.88 -4.76 19.87
C PRO A 363 3.47 -4.22 19.60
N SER A 364 2.46 -5.03 19.92
CA SER A 364 1.03 -4.68 19.94
C SER A 364 0.66 -3.92 21.24
N GLU A 365 1.39 -2.83 21.49
CA GLU A 365 1.38 -2.06 22.74
C GLU A 365 1.43 -0.55 22.44
N ILE A 366 0.81 0.26 23.31
CA ILE A 366 1.03 1.72 23.39
C ILE A 366 1.41 2.06 24.83
N ASN A 367 2.59 2.65 25.07
CA ASN A 367 3.06 2.93 26.43
C ASN A 367 2.11 3.86 27.19
N ASN A 368 1.62 4.94 26.59
CA ASN A 368 0.75 5.91 27.26
C ASN A 368 -0.50 6.25 26.43
N ILE A 369 -1.69 6.08 27.00
CA ILE A 369 -2.97 6.52 26.43
C ILE A 369 -3.61 7.55 27.36
N THR A 370 -3.74 8.80 26.90
CA THR A 370 -4.36 9.89 27.67
C THR A 370 -5.50 10.55 26.87
N ILE A 371 -6.73 10.43 27.36
CA ILE A 371 -7.92 11.04 26.75
C ILE A 371 -8.66 11.84 27.83
N GLY A 372 -8.60 13.17 27.76
CA GLY A 372 -9.24 13.98 28.79
C GLY A 372 -9.42 15.47 28.56
N ASN A 373 -10.39 16.06 29.27
CA ASN A 373 -10.84 17.45 29.09
C ASN A 373 -11.41 17.72 27.69
N ASN A 374 -12.14 16.76 27.11
CA ASN A 374 -12.82 16.91 25.83
C ASN A 374 -14.33 17.02 26.07
N ASP A 375 -14.82 18.25 26.25
CA ASP A 375 -16.17 18.55 26.76
C ASP A 375 -17.32 17.89 25.98
N ASN A 376 -17.20 17.74 24.65
CA ASN A 376 -18.23 17.15 23.80
C ASN A 376 -18.00 15.66 23.45
N LEU A 377 -16.96 15.02 23.99
CA LEU A 377 -16.61 13.64 23.66
C LEU A 377 -17.67 12.67 24.22
N THR A 378 -18.37 11.94 23.35
CA THR A 378 -19.41 10.97 23.72
C THR A 378 -18.94 9.52 23.68
N ALA A 379 -17.98 9.20 22.79
CA ALA A 379 -17.51 7.83 22.57
C ALA A 379 -16.01 7.77 22.24
N ILE A 380 -15.35 6.73 22.75
CA ILE A 380 -14.01 6.32 22.35
C ILE A 380 -14.16 4.99 21.60
N ASN A 381 -13.78 4.98 20.33
CA ASN A 381 -13.81 3.86 19.39
C ASN A 381 -12.37 3.35 19.12
N GLY A 382 -12.19 2.29 18.34
CA GLY A 382 -10.88 1.66 18.06
C GLY A 382 -10.68 0.36 18.85
N SER A 383 -9.45 -0.08 19.14
CA SER A 383 -8.66 -0.85 18.16
C SER A 383 -8.59 -2.31 18.60
N THR A 384 -8.98 -3.27 17.75
CA THR A 384 -9.03 -4.71 18.13
C THR A 384 -7.65 -5.36 18.34
N ASN A 385 -6.56 -4.67 18.01
CA ASN A 385 -5.23 -5.26 17.83
C ASN A 385 -4.15 -4.72 18.79
N ILE A 386 -4.48 -3.78 19.68
CA ILE A 386 -3.60 -3.40 20.80
C ILE A 386 -3.90 -4.33 21.97
N SER A 387 -2.92 -5.12 22.38
CA SER A 387 -3.09 -6.13 23.45
C SER A 387 -2.63 -5.65 24.83
N GLN A 388 -1.80 -4.61 24.90
CA GLN A 388 -1.14 -4.13 26.12
C GLN A 388 -1.02 -2.60 26.11
N SER A 389 -0.92 -1.99 27.29
CA SER A 389 -0.57 -0.57 27.45
C SER A 389 0.20 -0.35 28.77
N GLY A 390 0.90 0.78 28.91
CA GLY A 390 1.54 1.20 30.17
C GLY A 390 0.56 1.89 31.10
N ASP A 391 0.39 3.21 30.91
CA ASP A 391 -0.62 4.03 31.61
C ASP A 391 -1.83 4.31 30.70
N VAL A 392 -3.04 4.14 31.25
CA VAL A 392 -4.31 4.49 30.61
C VAL A 392 -5.08 5.50 31.48
N VAL A 393 -5.29 6.72 30.96
CA VAL A 393 -5.95 7.82 31.67
C VAL A 393 -7.14 8.34 30.87
N ILE A 394 -8.33 8.19 31.42
CA ILE A 394 -9.61 8.65 30.87
C ILE A 394 -10.24 9.62 31.87
N ALA A 395 -10.05 10.93 31.67
CA ALA A 395 -10.36 11.93 32.71
C ALA A 395 -11.09 13.18 32.22
N ASN A 396 -12.10 13.65 32.96
CA ASN A 396 -12.82 14.90 32.69
C ASN A 396 -13.47 14.95 31.29
N ASN A 397 -14.15 13.88 30.85
CA ASN A 397 -14.94 13.88 29.61
C ASN A 397 -16.44 13.81 29.99
N PRO A 398 -17.13 14.96 30.18
CA PRO A 398 -18.43 15.00 30.84
C PRO A 398 -19.57 14.33 30.06
N LEU A 399 -19.46 14.21 28.73
CA LEU A 399 -20.45 13.54 27.90
C LEU A 399 -20.12 12.08 27.55
N LEU A 400 -18.95 11.57 27.97
CA LEU A 400 -18.45 10.24 27.58
C LEU A 400 -19.31 9.13 28.17
N SER A 401 -19.81 8.24 27.31
CA SER A 401 -20.66 7.11 27.69
C SER A 401 -20.21 5.76 27.11
N ASP A 402 -19.23 5.73 26.21
CA ASP A 402 -18.78 4.53 25.49
C ASP A 402 -17.25 4.42 25.52
N LEU A 403 -16.75 3.27 25.99
CA LEU A 403 -15.33 2.91 26.09
C LEU A 403 -14.95 1.72 25.20
N SER A 404 -15.80 1.35 24.23
CA SER A 404 -15.58 0.20 23.33
C SER A 404 -14.21 0.22 22.63
N GLY A 405 -13.63 1.40 22.42
CA GLY A 405 -12.30 1.62 21.85
C GLY A 405 -11.13 0.96 22.59
N PHE A 406 -11.34 0.52 23.83
CA PHE A 406 -10.33 -0.19 24.64
C PHE A 406 -10.44 -1.73 24.55
N SER A 407 -11.40 -2.28 23.80
CA SER A 407 -11.51 -3.73 23.61
C SER A 407 -10.29 -4.26 22.84
N GLY A 408 -9.79 -5.43 23.24
CA GLY A 408 -8.51 -5.97 22.82
C GLY A 408 -7.38 -5.75 23.85
N ILE A 409 -7.41 -4.66 24.63
CA ILE A 409 -6.39 -4.41 25.65
C ILE A 409 -6.57 -5.39 26.81
N SER A 410 -5.61 -6.31 26.96
CA SER A 410 -5.66 -7.40 27.93
C SER A 410 -4.85 -7.14 29.21
N SER A 411 -3.97 -6.14 29.18
CA SER A 411 -3.05 -5.80 30.27
C SER A 411 -2.71 -4.31 30.25
N VAL A 412 -2.75 -3.69 31.43
CA VAL A 412 -2.23 -2.34 31.69
C VAL A 412 -1.06 -2.52 32.67
N SER A 413 0.17 -2.21 32.26
CA SER A 413 1.36 -2.56 33.05
C SER A 413 1.62 -1.61 34.23
N ASP A 414 1.14 -0.37 34.16
CA ASP A 414 1.19 0.63 35.25
C ASP A 414 -0.24 0.95 35.77
N ASN A 415 -0.82 2.11 35.44
CA ASN A 415 -2.09 2.60 36.02
C ASN A 415 -3.25 2.60 35.03
N LEU A 416 -4.45 2.22 35.50
CA LEU A 416 -5.72 2.47 34.82
C LEU A 416 -6.55 3.47 35.63
N THR A 417 -6.71 4.68 35.11
CA THR A 417 -7.46 5.78 35.74
C THR A 417 -8.68 6.19 34.93
N ILE A 418 -9.85 6.10 35.55
CA ILE A 418 -11.14 6.56 35.02
C ILE A 418 -11.70 7.57 36.03
N ASP A 419 -11.58 8.87 35.72
CA ASP A 419 -11.86 9.95 36.69
C ASP A 419 -12.79 11.02 36.12
N ASN A 420 -13.87 11.36 36.84
CA ASN A 420 -14.79 12.45 36.49
C ASN A 420 -15.38 12.34 35.05
N ASN A 421 -15.91 11.16 34.69
CA ASN A 421 -16.69 10.95 33.47
C ASN A 421 -18.18 10.67 33.86
N PRO A 422 -18.95 11.70 34.26
CA PRO A 422 -20.27 11.55 34.88
C PRO A 422 -21.35 10.87 34.03
N ASN A 423 -21.25 10.86 32.69
CA ASN A 423 -22.20 10.17 31.81
C ASN A 423 -21.90 8.68 31.60
N LEU A 424 -20.77 8.17 32.12
CA LEU A 424 -20.37 6.79 31.96
C LEU A 424 -21.21 5.87 32.85
N THR A 425 -22.10 5.07 32.26
CA THR A 425 -23.03 4.18 33.00
C THR A 425 -22.53 2.74 33.17
N THR A 426 -21.54 2.33 32.38
CA THR A 426 -20.93 1.00 32.33
C THR A 426 -19.45 1.13 31.94
N LEU A 427 -18.63 0.11 32.24
CA LEU A 427 -17.23 0.01 31.79
C LEU A 427 -17.08 -0.88 30.55
N SER A 428 -18.17 -1.19 29.86
CA SER A 428 -18.18 -1.97 28.62
C SER A 428 -17.14 -1.43 27.61
N GLY A 429 -16.27 -2.34 27.14
CA GLY A 429 -15.06 -2.01 26.38
C GLY A 429 -13.76 -2.37 27.11
N LEU A 430 -13.77 -2.40 28.45
CA LEU A 430 -12.61 -2.81 29.25
C LEU A 430 -12.56 -4.33 29.54
N SER A 431 -13.46 -5.12 28.94
CA SER A 431 -13.75 -6.51 29.33
C SER A 431 -12.59 -7.46 29.14
N ASP A 432 -11.64 -7.11 28.28
CA ASP A 432 -10.49 -7.96 27.96
C ASP A 432 -9.36 -7.80 28.99
N ILE A 433 -9.38 -6.73 29.81
CA ILE A 433 -8.34 -6.44 30.81
C ILE A 433 -8.35 -7.52 31.90
N THR A 434 -7.22 -8.22 32.01
CA THR A 434 -6.96 -9.26 33.03
C THR A 434 -6.03 -8.80 34.15
N PHE A 435 -5.22 -7.77 33.89
CA PHE A 435 -4.14 -7.32 34.76
C PHE A 435 -4.00 -5.79 34.72
N VAL A 436 -3.89 -5.18 35.90
CA VAL A 436 -3.42 -3.80 36.10
C VAL A 436 -2.24 -3.87 37.08
N GLY A 437 -1.05 -3.39 36.70
CA GLY A 437 0.17 -3.64 37.46
C GLY A 437 0.24 -2.90 38.80
N ASP A 438 -0.01 -1.59 38.77
CA ASP A 438 -0.03 -0.76 39.97
C ASP A 438 -1.47 -0.52 40.42
N LYS A 439 -2.15 0.49 39.85
CA LYS A 439 -3.38 1.03 40.41
C LYS A 439 -4.55 1.07 39.43
N LEU A 440 -5.70 0.56 39.86
CA LEU A 440 -6.99 0.79 39.23
C LEU A 440 -7.77 1.85 40.03
N LYS A 441 -7.96 3.03 39.43
CA LYS A 441 -8.68 4.16 40.01
C LYS A 441 -9.97 4.42 39.22
N ILE A 442 -11.13 4.23 39.85
CA ILE A 442 -12.47 4.50 39.30
C ILE A 442 -13.15 5.52 40.21
N VAL A 443 -13.06 6.80 39.86
CA VAL A 443 -13.40 7.90 40.78
C VAL A 443 -14.31 8.94 40.13
N SER A 444 -15.29 9.43 40.90
CA SER A 444 -16.22 10.50 40.48
C SER A 444 -17.03 10.23 39.20
N ASN A 445 -17.20 8.97 38.79
CA ASN A 445 -18.00 8.60 37.61
C ASN A 445 -19.48 8.47 38.02
N GLY A 446 -20.13 9.62 38.20
CA GLY A 446 -21.44 9.73 38.86
C GLY A 446 -22.61 8.94 38.24
N GLY A 447 -22.53 8.57 36.96
CA GLY A 447 -23.54 7.77 36.25
C GLY A 447 -23.35 6.25 36.35
N LEU A 448 -22.20 5.78 36.85
CA LEU A 448 -21.82 4.36 36.83
C LEU A 448 -22.69 3.54 37.79
N VAL A 449 -23.34 2.49 37.30
CA VAL A 449 -24.30 1.68 38.09
C VAL A 449 -23.66 0.40 38.66
N ASP A 450 -22.73 -0.19 37.93
CA ASP A 450 -21.85 -1.26 38.39
C ASP A 450 -20.53 -1.24 37.60
N LEU A 451 -19.64 -2.19 37.84
CA LEU A 451 -18.33 -2.30 37.19
C LEU A 451 -18.34 -3.29 36.01
N THR A 452 -19.52 -3.59 35.45
CA THR A 452 -19.65 -4.49 34.29
C THR A 452 -18.85 -3.91 33.14
N GLY A 453 -17.92 -4.73 32.63
CA GLY A 453 -16.81 -4.27 31.81
C GLY A 453 -15.44 -4.60 32.40
N LEU A 454 -15.31 -5.00 33.67
CA LEU A 454 -14.05 -5.51 34.23
C LEU A 454 -14.07 -7.03 34.51
N THR A 455 -14.94 -7.76 33.82
CA THR A 455 -15.29 -9.17 34.10
C THR A 455 -14.13 -10.15 34.08
N ASN A 456 -13.02 -9.85 33.40
CA ASN A 456 -11.86 -10.72 33.32
C ASN A 456 -10.67 -10.26 34.19
N LEU A 457 -10.80 -9.15 34.94
CA LEU A 457 -9.74 -8.62 35.79
C LEU A 457 -9.43 -9.62 36.93
N GLN A 458 -8.19 -10.13 36.96
CA GLN A 458 -7.76 -11.14 37.94
C GLN A 458 -6.90 -10.55 39.07
N ASN A 459 -6.06 -9.55 38.75
CA ASN A 459 -5.05 -8.99 39.65
C ASN A 459 -4.92 -7.47 39.49
N VAL A 460 -4.79 -6.79 40.63
CA VAL A 460 -4.33 -5.39 40.74
C VAL A 460 -3.65 -5.20 42.09
N THR A 461 -2.71 -4.25 42.20
CA THR A 461 -2.07 -3.94 43.49
C THR A 461 -2.99 -3.10 44.36
N ASP A 462 -3.44 -1.94 43.85
CA ASP A 462 -4.37 -1.04 44.53
C ASP A 462 -5.69 -0.89 43.75
N LEU A 463 -6.84 -1.09 44.42
CA LEU A 463 -8.17 -0.91 43.83
C LEU A 463 -8.92 0.21 44.56
N TRP A 464 -9.13 1.32 43.87
CA TRP A 464 -9.77 2.53 44.41
C TRP A 464 -11.08 2.82 43.67
N VAL A 465 -12.21 2.62 44.36
CA VAL A 465 -13.57 2.92 43.86
C VAL A 465 -14.19 3.97 44.78
N GLU A 466 -14.15 5.24 44.36
CA GLU A 466 -14.50 6.39 45.22
C GLU A 466 -15.49 7.36 44.56
N GLY A 467 -16.53 7.79 45.29
CA GLY A 467 -17.40 8.90 44.85
C GLY A 467 -18.31 8.59 43.65
N ASN A 468 -18.50 7.31 43.30
CA ASN A 468 -19.36 6.90 42.18
C ASN A 468 -20.82 6.83 42.66
N ASN A 469 -21.50 7.98 42.66
CA ASN A 469 -22.77 8.18 43.37
C ASN A 469 -23.93 7.25 42.95
N SER A 470 -23.92 6.71 41.73
CA SER A 470 -24.97 5.80 41.24
C SER A 470 -24.62 4.30 41.37
N LEU A 471 -23.42 3.97 41.86
CA LEU A 471 -22.88 2.61 41.88
C LEU A 471 -23.63 1.74 42.89
N GLN A 472 -24.40 0.75 42.41
CA GLN A 472 -25.29 -0.09 43.22
C GLN A 472 -24.66 -1.43 43.62
N SER A 473 -23.69 -1.92 42.85
CA SER A 473 -22.97 -3.17 43.07
C SER A 473 -21.56 -3.13 42.48
N LEU A 474 -20.73 -4.12 42.82
CA LEU A 474 -19.42 -4.35 42.20
C LEU A 474 -19.46 -5.44 41.12
N ASN A 475 -20.64 -5.72 40.55
CA ASN A 475 -20.79 -6.63 39.41
C ASN A 475 -19.77 -6.24 38.33
N GLY A 476 -19.03 -7.23 37.83
CA GLY A 476 -17.83 -7.00 37.02
C GLY A 476 -16.55 -7.50 37.68
N LEU A 477 -16.43 -7.48 39.01
CA LEU A 477 -15.20 -7.97 39.69
C LEU A 477 -15.22 -9.46 40.05
N ASN A 478 -16.08 -10.27 39.41
CA ASN A 478 -16.35 -11.66 39.83
C ASN A 478 -15.15 -12.63 39.65
N ASN A 479 -14.25 -12.35 38.70
CA ASN A 479 -13.02 -13.11 38.45
C ASN A 479 -11.78 -12.51 39.14
N PHE A 480 -11.96 -11.44 39.93
CA PHE A 480 -10.88 -10.83 40.69
C PHE A 480 -10.42 -11.80 41.79
N THR A 481 -9.11 -12.05 41.89
CA THR A 481 -8.56 -13.14 42.72
C THR A 481 -7.71 -12.66 43.90
N GLN A 482 -7.03 -11.52 43.79
CA GLN A 482 -6.07 -11.09 44.80
C GLN A 482 -5.83 -9.57 44.84
N ILE A 483 -5.81 -9.01 46.05
CA ILE A 483 -5.11 -7.76 46.38
C ILE A 483 -3.67 -8.12 46.81
N ASN A 484 -2.66 -7.48 46.21
CA ASN A 484 -1.25 -7.81 46.41
C ASN A 484 -0.72 -7.45 47.82
N ASN A 485 0.52 -7.85 48.12
CA ASN A 485 1.17 -7.54 49.40
C ASN A 485 1.35 -6.03 49.59
N ASN A 486 0.92 -5.51 50.73
CA ASN A 486 0.81 -4.08 51.07
C ASN A 486 -0.15 -3.28 50.16
N GLY A 487 -0.98 -3.92 49.34
CA GLY A 487 -1.98 -3.24 48.51
C GLY A 487 -3.21 -2.80 49.29
N GLU A 488 -3.92 -1.80 48.77
CA GLU A 488 -5.07 -1.17 49.41
C GLU A 488 -6.37 -1.35 48.59
N LEU A 489 -7.44 -1.81 49.26
CA LEU A 489 -8.79 -1.89 48.69
C LEU A 489 -9.67 -0.79 49.31
N HIS A 490 -10.00 0.22 48.50
CA HIS A 490 -10.86 1.35 48.89
C HIS A 490 -12.21 1.27 48.19
N LEU A 491 -13.26 1.11 49.00
CA LEU A 491 -14.66 1.24 48.62
C LEU A 491 -15.24 2.39 49.45
N GLU A 492 -15.12 3.63 48.97
CA GLU A 492 -15.40 4.82 49.78
C GLU A 492 -16.36 5.80 49.09
N ALA A 493 -17.29 6.37 49.87
CA ALA A 493 -18.23 7.38 49.39
C ALA A 493 -19.04 6.97 48.12
N ASN A 494 -19.43 5.68 47.99
CA ASN A 494 -20.37 5.22 46.96
C ASN A 494 -21.75 5.02 47.60
N PRO A 495 -22.57 6.08 47.81
CA PRO A 495 -23.75 6.02 48.66
C PRO A 495 -24.83 5.05 48.19
N ALA A 496 -24.91 4.74 46.89
CA ALA A 496 -25.87 3.80 46.31
C ALA A 496 -25.48 2.32 46.49
N LEU A 497 -24.22 2.01 46.86
CA LEU A 497 -23.67 0.66 46.88
C LEU A 497 -24.40 -0.19 47.92
N SER A 498 -24.98 -1.30 47.49
CA SER A 498 -25.93 -2.09 48.31
C SER A 498 -25.35 -3.42 48.79
N ASN A 499 -24.44 -4.00 48.01
CA ASN A 499 -23.76 -5.28 48.25
C ASN A 499 -22.37 -5.29 47.59
N ILE A 500 -21.49 -6.16 48.07
CA ILE A 500 -20.13 -6.37 47.51
C ILE A 500 -19.89 -7.82 47.08
N ASN A 501 -20.95 -8.55 46.69
CA ASN A 501 -20.93 -10.00 46.46
C ASN A 501 -19.87 -10.47 45.45
N SER A 502 -19.56 -9.67 44.44
CA SER A 502 -18.52 -9.95 43.44
C SER A 502 -17.12 -10.15 44.02
N LEU A 503 -16.85 -9.66 45.23
CA LEU A 503 -15.56 -9.84 45.91
C LEU A 503 -15.46 -11.15 46.71
N ALA A 504 -16.47 -12.04 46.68
CA ALA A 504 -16.54 -13.20 47.58
C ALA A 504 -15.35 -14.18 47.48
N ASN A 505 -14.65 -14.19 46.33
CA ASN A 505 -13.57 -15.11 46.02
C ASN A 505 -12.15 -14.50 46.13
N ILE A 506 -12.02 -13.21 46.52
CA ILE A 506 -10.70 -12.56 46.60
C ILE A 506 -9.87 -13.07 47.79
N SER A 507 -8.56 -13.07 47.61
CA SER A 507 -7.56 -13.22 48.67
C SER A 507 -6.86 -11.89 48.96
N PHE A 508 -6.42 -11.70 50.20
CA PHE A 508 -5.70 -10.50 50.64
C PHE A 508 -4.23 -10.85 50.91
N GLY A 509 -3.30 -10.08 50.33
CA GLY A 509 -1.87 -10.21 50.55
C GLY A 509 -1.43 -9.85 51.97
N PHE A 510 -0.16 -10.15 52.28
CA PHE A 510 0.46 -9.77 53.54
C PHE A 510 0.48 -8.24 53.68
N ASN A 511 0.04 -7.73 54.84
CA ASN A 511 -0.18 -6.30 55.13
C ASN A 511 -1.17 -5.58 54.21
N ALA A 512 -2.02 -6.28 53.44
CA ALA A 512 -3.08 -5.61 52.69
C ALA A 512 -4.09 -4.92 53.64
N SER A 513 -4.64 -3.79 53.20
CA SER A 513 -5.59 -2.97 53.98
C SER A 513 -6.93 -2.82 53.28
N LEU A 514 -8.02 -2.84 54.07
CA LEU A 514 -9.39 -2.75 53.58
C LEU A 514 -10.09 -1.50 54.13
N PHE A 515 -10.67 -0.70 53.25
CA PHE A 515 -11.45 0.49 53.60
C PHE A 515 -12.84 0.40 52.96
N ILE A 516 -13.88 0.30 53.80
CA ILE A 516 -15.29 0.29 53.37
C ILE A 516 -16.02 1.38 54.16
N GLN A 517 -16.09 2.59 53.60
CA GLN A 517 -16.56 3.78 54.31
C GLN A 517 -17.58 4.60 53.53
N ASP A 518 -18.53 5.21 54.24
CA ASP A 518 -19.53 6.13 53.67
C ASP A 518 -20.40 5.55 52.54
N ASN A 519 -20.52 4.21 52.44
CA ASN A 519 -21.41 3.53 51.49
C ASN A 519 -22.78 3.31 52.14
N THR A 520 -23.57 4.38 52.21
CA THR A 520 -24.74 4.46 53.13
C THR A 520 -25.85 3.41 52.93
N LEU A 521 -25.91 2.73 51.78
CA LEU A 521 -26.87 1.65 51.50
C LEU A 521 -26.30 0.23 51.63
N LEU A 522 -25.00 0.06 51.89
CA LEU A 522 -24.32 -1.23 51.83
C LEU A 522 -24.75 -2.13 52.99
N SER A 523 -25.50 -3.21 52.69
CA SER A 523 -26.05 -4.14 53.69
C SER A 523 -25.70 -5.61 53.47
N VAL A 524 -24.94 -5.96 52.42
CA VAL A 524 -24.36 -7.30 52.25
C VAL A 524 -22.86 -7.16 52.07
N CYS A 525 -22.11 -7.64 53.06
CA CYS A 525 -20.66 -7.48 53.19
C CYS A 525 -20.00 -8.65 53.95
N ASP A 526 -20.81 -9.49 54.57
CA ASP A 526 -20.56 -10.77 55.23
C ASP A 526 -20.32 -11.91 54.22
N ILE A 527 -19.55 -11.58 53.18
CA ILE A 527 -19.14 -12.51 52.12
C ILE A 527 -17.88 -13.27 52.55
N GLN A 528 -17.67 -14.47 52.02
CA GLN A 528 -16.66 -15.41 52.53
C GLN A 528 -15.24 -14.83 52.58
N SER A 529 -14.79 -14.09 51.57
CA SER A 529 -13.48 -13.41 51.55
C SER A 529 -13.32 -12.40 52.69
N ILE A 530 -14.36 -11.61 52.97
CA ILE A 530 -14.37 -10.60 54.04
C ILE A 530 -14.50 -11.27 55.42
N CYS A 531 -15.42 -12.23 55.59
CA CYS A 531 -15.47 -13.05 56.82
C CYS A 531 -14.10 -13.71 57.09
N SER A 532 -13.39 -14.19 56.06
CA SER A 532 -12.06 -14.81 56.20
C SER A 532 -10.95 -13.81 56.54
N PHE A 533 -10.92 -12.64 55.88
CA PHE A 533 -9.92 -11.59 56.12
C PHE A 533 -10.02 -11.05 57.55
N LEU A 534 -11.25 -10.73 58.01
CA LEU A 534 -11.49 -10.23 59.36
C LEU A 534 -11.14 -11.28 60.42
N ASN A 535 -11.59 -12.53 60.26
CA ASN A 535 -11.23 -13.63 61.16
C ASN A 535 -9.72 -13.95 61.20
N SER A 536 -8.96 -13.58 60.17
CA SER A 536 -7.49 -13.71 60.15
C SER A 536 -6.75 -12.58 60.89
N GLY A 537 -7.46 -11.55 61.35
CA GLY A 537 -6.89 -10.36 61.97
C GLY A 537 -6.41 -9.30 60.96
N GLY A 538 -6.99 -9.28 59.76
CA GLY A 538 -6.69 -8.30 58.72
C GLY A 538 -6.98 -6.86 59.14
N THR A 539 -6.23 -5.89 58.57
CA THR A 539 -6.43 -4.47 58.89
C THR A 539 -7.60 -3.92 58.07
N ALA A 540 -8.72 -3.66 58.74
CA ALA A 540 -9.94 -3.16 58.11
C ALA A 540 -10.51 -1.92 58.81
N THR A 541 -10.89 -0.91 58.03
CA THR A 541 -11.70 0.23 58.48
C THR A 541 -13.08 0.14 57.83
N ILE A 542 -14.09 -0.18 58.62
CA ILE A 542 -15.48 -0.30 58.18
C ILE A 542 -16.32 0.67 59.02
N SER A 543 -16.91 1.69 58.40
CA SER A 543 -17.73 2.70 59.10
C SER A 543 -18.71 3.43 58.17
N ASN A 544 -19.72 4.09 58.73
CA ASN A 544 -20.73 4.89 58.00
C ASN A 544 -21.48 4.18 56.85
N ASN A 545 -21.62 2.85 56.95
CA ASN A 545 -22.43 2.03 56.03
C ASN A 545 -23.79 1.69 56.68
N LYS A 546 -24.62 0.90 56.00
CA LYS A 546 -25.91 0.47 56.56
C LYS A 546 -25.70 -0.56 57.69
N VAL A 547 -26.67 -0.63 58.62
CA VAL A 547 -26.65 -1.60 59.73
C VAL A 547 -26.57 -3.03 59.18
N GLY A 548 -25.66 -3.82 59.74
CA GLY A 548 -25.18 -5.10 59.19
C GLY A 548 -23.74 -4.98 58.67
N CYS A 549 -23.39 -3.82 58.11
CA CYS A 549 -22.07 -3.52 57.52
C CYS A 549 -21.42 -2.26 58.09
N ASN A 550 -21.95 -1.69 59.17
CA ASN A 550 -21.52 -0.39 59.70
C ASN A 550 -20.28 -0.45 60.62
N SER A 551 -19.75 -1.65 60.87
CA SER A 551 -18.54 -1.90 61.66
C SER A 551 -18.10 -3.34 61.47
N VAL A 552 -16.79 -3.62 61.57
CA VAL A 552 -16.20 -4.98 61.53
C VAL A 552 -17.01 -6.02 62.32
N GLN A 553 -17.38 -5.71 63.57
CA GLN A 553 -18.11 -6.65 64.44
C GLN A 553 -19.46 -7.11 63.88
N GLN A 554 -20.19 -6.26 63.13
CA GLN A 554 -21.50 -6.62 62.58
C GLN A 554 -21.39 -7.61 61.42
N VAL A 555 -20.26 -7.61 60.72
CA VAL A 555 -19.99 -8.49 59.58
C VAL A 555 -19.66 -9.90 60.07
N GLU A 556 -18.91 -10.00 61.17
CA GLU A 556 -18.51 -11.28 61.79
C GLU A 556 -19.70 -12.09 62.33
N ASP A 557 -20.79 -11.43 62.76
CA ASP A 557 -21.95 -12.08 63.39
C ASP A 557 -22.86 -12.86 62.39
N SER A 558 -22.80 -12.57 61.08
CA SER A 558 -23.83 -13.02 60.11
C SER A 558 -23.54 -14.35 59.38
N CYS A 559 -22.29 -14.80 59.26
CA CYS A 559 -21.87 -15.83 58.29
C CYS A 559 -22.27 -17.33 58.63
N ASN A 560 -23.57 -17.70 58.80
CA ASN A 560 -23.96 -18.94 59.53
C ASN A 560 -24.73 -20.14 58.85
N ASP A 561 -26.07 -20.15 58.70
CA ASP A 561 -26.91 -21.39 58.86
C ASP A 561 -27.67 -21.94 57.61
N ILE A 562 -27.80 -23.28 57.45
CA ILE A 562 -28.34 -24.03 56.26
C ILE A 562 -28.86 -25.47 56.62
N CYS A 563 -29.96 -25.95 55.99
CA CYS A 563 -30.46 -27.36 56.06
C CYS A 563 -29.71 -28.34 55.10
N THR A 564 -29.17 -29.45 55.61
CA THR A 564 -28.25 -30.37 54.87
C THR A 564 -28.61 -31.86 55.02
N TRP A 565 -28.38 -32.69 53.99
CA TRP A 565 -28.53 -34.14 54.01
C TRP A 565 -27.48 -34.83 54.90
N ILE A 566 -27.92 -35.74 55.77
CA ILE A 566 -27.09 -36.41 56.80
C ILE A 566 -27.12 -37.95 56.75
N CYS A 567 -27.90 -38.58 55.87
CA CYS A 567 -28.01 -40.05 55.79
C CYS A 567 -26.84 -40.77 55.08
N GLY A 568 -25.87 -40.04 54.53
CA GLY A 568 -24.69 -40.64 53.90
C GLY A 568 -25.00 -41.39 52.59
N SER A 569 -24.28 -42.51 52.38
CA SER A 569 -24.12 -43.17 51.07
C SER A 569 -25.38 -43.78 50.44
N SER A 570 -26.51 -43.86 51.14
CA SER A 570 -27.81 -44.20 50.54
C SER A 570 -28.97 -43.88 51.48
N GLY A 571 -30.02 -43.21 50.98
CA GLY A 571 -31.27 -43.01 51.72
C GLY A 571 -32.46 -42.66 50.83
N ASN A 572 -33.66 -42.59 51.43
CA ASN A 572 -34.90 -42.16 50.76
C ASN A 572 -35.16 -40.69 51.10
N TRP A 573 -35.47 -39.86 50.10
CA TRP A 573 -35.80 -38.43 50.29
C TRP A 573 -36.81 -38.19 51.43
N ASN A 574 -37.79 -39.10 51.55
CA ASN A 574 -38.95 -38.97 52.43
C ASN A 574 -38.71 -39.49 53.87
N ASP A 575 -37.46 -39.68 54.30
CA ASP A 575 -37.11 -39.98 55.70
C ASP A 575 -36.67 -38.69 56.43
N PRO A 576 -37.41 -38.20 57.45
CA PRO A 576 -37.06 -36.96 58.17
C PRO A 576 -35.72 -37.06 58.93
N ASN A 577 -35.25 -38.27 59.24
CA ASN A 577 -33.96 -38.46 59.92
C ASN A 577 -32.76 -38.23 58.99
N CYS A 578 -32.99 -38.07 57.68
CA CYS A 578 -31.95 -37.84 56.70
C CYS A 578 -31.59 -36.36 56.49
N TRP A 579 -32.16 -35.44 57.27
CA TRP A 579 -31.98 -34.00 57.11
C TRP A 579 -31.56 -33.33 58.43
N SER A 580 -30.59 -32.41 58.39
CA SER A 580 -29.98 -31.79 59.59
C SER A 580 -30.96 -30.98 60.43
N CYS A 581 -32.03 -30.47 59.80
CA CYS A 581 -33.13 -29.77 60.45
C CYS A 581 -34.26 -30.70 60.94
N GLY A 582 -34.11 -32.03 60.82
CA GLY A 582 -34.95 -33.05 61.46
C GLY A 582 -36.36 -33.22 60.88
N VAL A 583 -36.62 -32.67 59.70
CA VAL A 583 -37.91 -32.76 58.98
C VAL A 583 -37.66 -33.16 57.53
N VAL A 584 -38.67 -33.75 56.86
CA VAL A 584 -38.59 -33.97 55.40
C VAL A 584 -38.77 -32.62 54.71
N PRO A 585 -37.88 -32.21 53.79
CA PRO A 585 -38.04 -31.00 53.02
C PRO A 585 -39.34 -30.96 52.24
N THR A 586 -39.91 -29.77 52.22
CA THR A 586 -41.17 -29.42 51.60
C THR A 586 -40.93 -28.28 50.59
N PRO A 587 -41.96 -27.83 49.85
CA PRO A 587 -41.88 -26.66 48.98
C PRO A 587 -41.57 -25.30 49.65
N ILE A 588 -41.07 -25.27 50.89
CA ILE A 588 -40.59 -24.05 51.58
C ILE A 588 -39.16 -24.16 52.15
N ASP A 589 -38.48 -25.30 52.01
CA ASP A 589 -37.17 -25.55 52.62
C ASP A 589 -36.02 -25.46 51.60
N THR A 590 -34.89 -24.88 52.00
CA THR A 590 -33.60 -24.93 51.28
C THR A 590 -32.82 -26.18 51.63
N VAL A 591 -32.28 -26.90 50.64
CA VAL A 591 -31.89 -28.30 50.81
C VAL A 591 -30.50 -28.58 50.21
N LYS A 592 -29.50 -28.88 51.04
CA LYS A 592 -28.13 -29.20 50.58
C LYS A 592 -27.82 -30.70 50.55
N ILE A 593 -27.40 -31.23 49.41
CA ILE A 593 -26.97 -32.63 49.19
C ILE A 593 -25.50 -32.65 48.78
N ASN A 594 -24.62 -33.04 49.70
CA ASN A 594 -23.17 -33.07 49.49
C ASN A 594 -22.66 -34.32 48.75
N GLN A 595 -21.37 -34.33 48.45
CA GLN A 595 -20.68 -35.32 47.65
C GLN A 595 -20.81 -36.75 48.22
N SER A 596 -20.86 -37.75 47.34
CA SER A 596 -20.99 -39.20 47.67
C SER A 596 -22.30 -39.64 48.34
N ASN A 597 -23.27 -38.74 48.55
CA ASN A 597 -24.62 -39.12 48.99
C ASN A 597 -25.44 -39.70 47.84
N ILE A 598 -26.23 -40.74 48.09
CA ILE A 598 -27.19 -41.29 47.12
C ILE A 598 -28.61 -41.14 47.66
N VAL A 599 -29.40 -40.27 47.04
CA VAL A 599 -30.79 -40.01 47.43
C VAL A 599 -31.75 -40.68 46.46
N THR A 600 -32.62 -41.56 46.97
CA THR A 600 -33.59 -42.28 46.17
C THR A 600 -34.97 -41.64 46.27
N VAL A 601 -35.56 -41.27 45.12
CA VAL A 601 -36.90 -40.69 45.00
C VAL A 601 -37.88 -41.78 44.57
N ASN A 602 -38.46 -42.44 45.56
CA ASN A 602 -39.39 -43.57 45.34
C ASN A 602 -40.85 -43.13 45.12
N SER A 603 -41.21 -41.95 45.62
CA SER A 603 -42.51 -41.30 45.48
C SER A 603 -42.30 -39.82 45.14
N SER A 604 -43.28 -39.16 44.52
CA SER A 604 -43.16 -37.75 44.16
C SER A 604 -42.74 -36.90 45.37
N SER A 605 -41.65 -36.15 45.20
CA SER A 605 -40.97 -35.41 46.27
C SER A 605 -40.65 -33.98 45.82
N SER A 606 -40.39 -33.07 46.75
CA SER A 606 -40.20 -31.65 46.45
C SER A 606 -39.30 -30.92 47.43
N ALA A 607 -38.66 -29.85 46.96
CA ALA A 607 -37.98 -28.82 47.75
C ALA A 607 -38.48 -27.42 47.33
N PHE A 608 -38.22 -26.41 48.16
CA PHE A 608 -38.18 -25.04 47.66
C PHE A 608 -36.88 -24.86 46.88
N GLU A 609 -35.75 -24.84 47.59
CA GLU A 609 -34.42 -24.72 47.00
C GLU A 609 -33.63 -26.04 47.13
N LEU A 610 -32.84 -26.39 46.11
CA LEU A 610 -32.02 -27.61 46.10
C LEU A 610 -30.58 -27.33 45.64
N ASP A 611 -29.63 -27.39 46.58
CA ASP A 611 -28.19 -27.44 46.33
C ASP A 611 -27.73 -28.90 46.19
N LEU A 612 -27.34 -29.30 44.98
CA LEU A 612 -26.79 -30.62 44.64
C LEU A 612 -25.29 -30.50 44.34
N ASN A 613 -24.48 -30.80 45.35
CA ASN A 613 -23.03 -30.68 45.35
C ASN A 613 -22.34 -32.05 45.38
N GLY A 614 -22.40 -32.77 44.25
CA GLY A 614 -21.63 -34.01 44.01
C GLY A 614 -22.32 -35.31 44.44
N GLY A 615 -23.61 -35.27 44.78
CA GLY A 615 -24.42 -36.44 45.09
C GLY A 615 -25.03 -37.11 43.86
N THR A 616 -25.69 -38.24 44.07
CA THR A 616 -26.55 -38.90 43.06
C THR A 616 -28.00 -38.85 43.53
N ILE A 617 -28.89 -38.25 42.75
CA ILE A 617 -30.34 -38.39 42.93
C ILE A 617 -30.86 -39.37 41.89
N THR A 618 -31.54 -40.44 42.31
CA THR A 618 -32.00 -41.51 41.40
C THR A 618 -33.43 -41.94 41.73
N GLY A 619 -34.19 -42.36 40.72
CA GLY A 619 -35.57 -42.84 40.95
C GLY A 619 -36.42 -42.90 39.69
N ALA A 620 -37.59 -43.52 39.81
CA ALA A 620 -38.59 -43.60 38.73
C ALA A 620 -39.79 -42.65 38.95
N SER A 621 -39.91 -42.05 40.14
CA SER A 621 -40.95 -41.07 40.49
C SER A 621 -40.42 -39.65 40.32
N THR A 622 -41.30 -38.66 40.13
CA THR A 622 -40.90 -37.28 39.82
C THR A 622 -40.30 -36.52 41.02
N LEU A 623 -39.19 -35.82 40.81
CA LEU A 623 -38.71 -34.76 41.70
C LEU A 623 -39.20 -33.39 41.18
N SER A 624 -39.79 -32.58 42.04
CA SER A 624 -40.28 -31.23 41.71
C SER A 624 -39.60 -30.17 42.56
N VAL A 625 -38.72 -29.38 41.95
CA VAL A 625 -38.14 -28.20 42.62
C VAL A 625 -39.02 -27.00 42.29
N THR A 626 -39.47 -26.31 43.35
CA THR A 626 -40.53 -25.28 43.24
C THR A 626 -39.98 -23.85 43.35
N GLY A 627 -38.85 -23.66 44.04
CA GLY A 627 -37.95 -22.54 43.91
C GLY A 627 -36.71 -22.93 43.10
N ASP A 628 -35.54 -22.43 43.49
CA ASP A 628 -34.31 -22.52 42.71
C ASP A 628 -33.52 -23.83 42.94
N MET A 629 -32.70 -24.27 41.99
CA MET A 629 -31.88 -25.47 42.06
C MET A 629 -30.45 -25.15 41.70
N ASP A 630 -29.55 -25.14 42.68
CA ASP A 630 -28.11 -25.02 42.46
C ASP A 630 -27.52 -26.42 42.26
N TRP A 631 -27.14 -26.78 41.03
CA TRP A 631 -26.48 -28.05 40.73
C TRP A 631 -25.02 -27.78 40.40
N SER A 632 -24.14 -28.05 41.37
CA SER A 632 -22.70 -27.83 41.26
C SER A 632 -21.93 -29.05 40.74
N ALA A 633 -22.33 -30.26 41.17
CA ALA A 633 -21.73 -31.51 40.69
C ALA A 633 -22.68 -32.71 40.89
N GLY A 634 -22.38 -33.84 40.25
CA GLY A 634 -23.01 -35.14 40.53
C GLY A 634 -24.03 -35.57 39.47
N THR A 635 -24.91 -36.51 39.83
CA THR A 635 -25.77 -37.22 38.88
C THR A 635 -27.26 -37.05 39.19
N LEU A 636 -28.03 -36.59 38.21
CA LEU A 636 -29.49 -36.53 38.23
C LEU A 636 -30.06 -37.63 37.33
N ASN A 637 -30.45 -38.75 37.93
CA ASN A 637 -31.02 -39.92 37.24
C ASN A 637 -32.46 -40.20 37.72
N VAL A 638 -33.28 -39.15 37.73
CA VAL A 638 -34.70 -39.18 38.09
C VAL A 638 -35.45 -38.16 37.22
N PRO A 639 -36.67 -38.47 36.72
CA PRO A 639 -37.48 -37.48 36.01
C PRO A 639 -37.70 -36.24 36.88
N THR A 640 -37.19 -35.09 36.43
CA THR A 640 -37.14 -33.86 37.25
C THR A 640 -37.83 -32.70 36.54
N THR A 641 -38.61 -31.94 37.30
CA THR A 641 -39.22 -30.67 36.86
C THR A 641 -38.72 -29.57 37.77
N VAL A 642 -38.06 -28.56 37.18
CA VAL A 642 -37.61 -27.35 37.88
C VAL A 642 -38.52 -26.19 37.49
N THR A 643 -39.06 -25.50 38.48
CA THR A 643 -40.07 -24.43 38.29
C THR A 643 -39.52 -23.04 38.62
N GLY A 644 -38.59 -22.93 39.58
CA GLY A 644 -37.73 -21.76 39.73
C GLY A 644 -36.48 -21.87 38.84
N THR A 645 -35.43 -21.18 39.24
CA THR A 645 -34.18 -21.06 38.47
C THR A 645 -33.29 -22.29 38.66
N LEU A 646 -32.84 -22.93 37.58
CA LEU A 646 -31.75 -23.92 37.65
C LEU A 646 -30.41 -23.22 37.47
N THR A 647 -29.51 -23.30 38.45
CA THR A 647 -28.13 -22.80 38.38
C THR A 647 -27.18 -23.98 38.17
N LEU A 648 -26.48 -24.03 37.04
CA LEU A 648 -25.40 -24.98 36.78
C LEU A 648 -24.06 -24.25 36.97
N GLN A 649 -23.52 -24.30 38.19
CA GLN A 649 -22.30 -23.59 38.62
C GLN A 649 -21.19 -24.57 39.05
N ASP A 650 -20.01 -24.07 39.40
CA ASP A 650 -18.79 -24.82 39.75
C ASP A 650 -18.25 -25.78 38.67
N THR A 651 -16.95 -26.10 38.71
CA THR A 651 -16.26 -26.95 37.72
C THR A 651 -16.69 -28.43 37.73
N GLY A 652 -17.69 -28.80 38.52
CA GLY A 652 -18.14 -30.18 38.68
C GLY A 652 -18.86 -30.72 37.44
N GLN A 653 -18.67 -32.02 37.16
CA GLN A 653 -19.42 -32.75 36.13
C GLN A 653 -20.86 -32.97 36.61
N LYS A 654 -21.83 -32.69 35.74
CA LYS A 654 -23.27 -32.69 35.99
C LYS A 654 -23.94 -33.67 35.03
N ASP A 655 -24.13 -34.91 35.48
CA ASP A 655 -24.62 -36.01 34.65
C ASP A 655 -26.14 -36.15 34.70
N LEU A 656 -26.83 -35.93 33.58
CA LEU A 656 -28.25 -36.21 33.41
C LEU A 656 -28.45 -37.61 32.80
N GLY A 657 -29.19 -38.47 33.49
CA GLY A 657 -29.56 -39.82 33.02
C GLY A 657 -31.04 -40.02 32.67
N ALA A 658 -31.88 -39.02 32.93
CA ALA A 658 -33.34 -39.08 32.79
C ALA A 658 -33.91 -37.84 32.07
N ALA A 659 -35.24 -37.71 32.01
CA ALA A 659 -35.89 -36.53 31.45
C ALA A 659 -35.82 -35.33 32.42
N LEU A 660 -35.36 -34.18 31.91
CA LEU A 660 -35.32 -32.89 32.62
C LEU A 660 -36.23 -31.89 31.92
N THR A 661 -37.23 -31.39 32.63
CA THR A 661 -38.16 -30.36 32.16
C THR A 661 -37.89 -29.04 32.89
N LEU A 662 -37.58 -28.00 32.12
CA LEU A 662 -37.20 -26.67 32.63
C LEU A 662 -38.35 -25.70 32.38
N ASN A 663 -39.12 -25.40 33.42
CA ASN A 663 -40.26 -24.48 33.35
C ASN A 663 -39.91 -23.07 33.89
N GLY A 664 -38.89 -22.97 34.75
CA GLY A 664 -38.25 -21.71 35.12
C GLY A 664 -36.93 -21.52 34.37
N ASN A 665 -36.29 -20.36 34.57
CA ASN A 665 -35.05 -20.01 33.88
C ASN A 665 -33.92 -20.99 34.25
N THR A 666 -32.91 -21.09 33.37
CA THR A 666 -31.65 -21.76 33.69
C THR A 666 -30.52 -20.76 33.55
N THR A 667 -29.56 -20.79 34.46
CA THR A 667 -28.24 -20.17 34.32
C THR A 667 -27.21 -21.29 34.35
N HIS A 668 -26.22 -21.25 33.47
CA HIS A 668 -25.17 -22.26 33.36
C HIS A 668 -23.84 -21.53 33.27
N SER A 669 -23.17 -21.39 34.41
CA SER A 669 -21.97 -20.57 34.61
C SER A 669 -20.68 -21.39 34.66
N ASP A 670 -20.71 -22.68 34.98
CA ASP A 670 -19.49 -23.51 34.97
C ASP A 670 -19.77 -25.04 34.94
N GLY A 671 -18.73 -25.81 34.60
CA GLY A 671 -18.68 -27.27 34.57
C GLY A 671 -19.37 -27.92 33.37
N THR A 672 -19.21 -29.24 33.22
CA THR A 672 -19.78 -29.96 32.06
C THR A 672 -21.14 -30.57 32.41
N PHE A 673 -22.19 -30.09 31.74
CA PHE A 673 -23.52 -30.70 31.72
C PHE A 673 -23.60 -31.80 30.65
N SER A 674 -23.59 -33.06 31.09
CA SER A 674 -23.59 -34.25 30.23
C SER A 674 -24.98 -34.88 30.18
N VAL A 675 -25.60 -34.89 29.00
CA VAL A 675 -26.84 -35.60 28.73
C VAL A 675 -26.48 -36.99 28.19
N ASN A 676 -26.54 -37.98 29.08
CA ASN A 676 -26.18 -39.36 28.78
C ASN A 676 -27.26 -40.08 27.95
N ALA A 677 -26.93 -41.23 27.37
CA ALA A 677 -27.84 -42.01 26.53
C ALA A 677 -29.14 -42.38 27.27
N GLY A 678 -30.27 -41.89 26.76
CA GLY A 678 -31.60 -42.03 27.39
C GLY A 678 -32.07 -40.78 28.16
N GLY A 679 -31.19 -39.83 28.42
CA GLY A 679 -31.53 -38.50 28.91
C GLY A 679 -32.13 -37.62 27.80
N SER A 680 -32.99 -36.69 28.20
CA SER A 680 -33.55 -35.67 27.29
C SER A 680 -33.87 -34.40 28.07
N VAL A 681 -33.59 -33.26 27.44
CA VAL A 681 -33.85 -31.93 28.00
C VAL A 681 -34.94 -31.25 27.19
N VAL A 682 -35.95 -30.73 27.88
CA VAL A 682 -36.97 -29.86 27.30
C VAL A 682 -36.85 -28.49 27.96
N ASN A 683 -36.30 -27.52 27.22
CA ASN A 683 -36.26 -26.12 27.65
C ASN A 683 -37.60 -25.44 27.33
N GLY A 684 -38.37 -25.09 28.36
CA GLY A 684 -39.63 -24.36 28.28
C GLY A 684 -39.53 -22.88 28.67
N ALA A 685 -38.36 -22.38 29.06
CA ALA A 685 -38.13 -21.02 29.52
C ALA A 685 -36.82 -20.42 28.95
N THR A 686 -36.15 -19.53 29.67
CA THR A 686 -34.86 -18.94 29.24
C THR A 686 -33.69 -19.73 29.83
N TYR A 687 -32.96 -20.44 28.97
CA TYR A 687 -31.70 -21.10 29.30
C TYR A 687 -30.53 -20.17 28.94
N THR A 688 -29.77 -19.71 29.93
CA THR A 688 -28.64 -18.78 29.81
C THR A 688 -27.34 -19.54 30.02
N PHE A 689 -26.52 -19.67 28.98
CA PHE A 689 -25.24 -20.38 29.00
C PHE A 689 -24.09 -19.36 29.00
N SER A 690 -23.42 -19.22 30.15
CA SER A 690 -22.43 -18.17 30.47
C SER A 690 -21.10 -18.70 31.01
N GLY A 691 -20.96 -20.01 31.22
CA GLY A 691 -19.69 -20.75 31.30
C GLY A 691 -19.92 -22.26 31.37
N GLY A 692 -18.84 -23.05 31.38
CA GLY A 692 -18.93 -24.52 31.36
C GLY A 692 -19.06 -25.13 29.96
N GLY A 693 -19.71 -26.29 29.86
CA GLY A 693 -19.84 -27.05 28.62
C GLY A 693 -21.09 -27.94 28.56
N ILE A 694 -21.60 -28.20 27.36
CA ILE A 694 -22.72 -29.14 27.14
C ILE A 694 -22.21 -30.32 26.32
N ALA A 695 -22.53 -31.54 26.76
CA ALA A 695 -22.21 -32.77 26.06
C ALA A 695 -23.48 -33.61 25.83
N LEU A 696 -23.75 -33.97 24.58
CA LEU A 696 -24.83 -34.89 24.20
C LEU A 696 -24.21 -36.24 23.82
N GLY A 697 -24.68 -37.34 24.43
CA GLY A 697 -24.15 -38.68 24.20
C GLY A 697 -25.18 -39.71 23.73
N GLY A 698 -24.86 -40.40 22.64
CA GLY A 698 -25.60 -41.55 22.11
C GLY A 698 -26.86 -41.16 21.34
N SER A 699 -28.01 -41.23 22.00
CA SER A 699 -29.31 -40.86 21.43
C SER A 699 -29.96 -39.70 22.22
N ALA A 700 -29.13 -38.84 22.81
CA ALA A 700 -29.56 -37.69 23.57
C ALA A 700 -30.23 -36.65 22.66
N VAL A 701 -31.31 -36.04 23.16
CA VAL A 701 -32.04 -34.98 22.46
C VAL A 701 -32.22 -33.79 23.39
N PHE A 702 -31.69 -32.64 22.97
CA PHE A 702 -31.97 -31.34 23.58
C PHE A 702 -33.02 -30.63 22.73
N THR A 703 -34.19 -30.33 23.31
CA THR A 703 -35.28 -29.61 22.63
C THR A 703 -35.42 -28.22 23.21
N ASN A 704 -35.18 -27.20 22.40
CA ASN A 704 -35.45 -25.82 22.72
C ASN A 704 -36.86 -25.43 22.22
N ASN A 705 -37.80 -25.19 23.15
CA ASN A 705 -39.15 -24.71 22.84
C ASN A 705 -39.37 -23.23 23.20
N ALA A 706 -38.38 -22.61 23.85
CA ALA A 706 -38.41 -21.22 24.30
C ALA A 706 -37.06 -20.55 23.98
N THR A 707 -36.38 -19.90 24.93
CA THR A 707 -35.13 -19.18 24.65
C THR A 707 -33.92 -19.96 25.14
N PHE A 708 -32.97 -20.25 24.26
CA PHE A 708 -31.60 -20.63 24.61
C PHE A 708 -30.70 -19.46 24.25
N THR A 709 -30.06 -18.82 25.22
CA THR A 709 -29.16 -17.70 25.01
C THR A 709 -27.77 -17.98 25.58
N THR A 710 -26.73 -17.45 24.94
CA THR A 710 -25.35 -17.65 25.38
C THR A 710 -24.48 -16.44 25.08
N SER A 711 -23.63 -16.07 26.04
CA SER A 711 -22.57 -15.08 25.85
C SER A 711 -21.20 -15.73 25.59
N LEU A 712 -21.17 -17.05 25.37
CA LEU A 712 -19.94 -17.83 25.26
C LEU A 712 -19.50 -18.12 23.83
N ASP A 713 -18.20 -18.39 23.73
CA ASP A 713 -17.52 -19.00 22.60
C ASP A 713 -17.29 -20.49 22.90
N ALA A 714 -18.39 -21.22 23.10
CA ALA A 714 -18.39 -22.58 23.62
C ALA A 714 -18.76 -23.64 22.57
N THR A 715 -18.37 -24.89 22.82
CA THR A 715 -18.79 -26.04 22.00
C THR A 715 -19.84 -26.88 22.72
N ILE A 716 -21.02 -27.02 22.10
CA ILE A 716 -21.98 -28.08 22.42
C ILE A 716 -21.47 -29.34 21.72
N SER A 717 -20.88 -30.22 22.52
CA SER A 717 -20.22 -31.45 22.07
C SER A 717 -21.21 -32.59 21.84
N GLY A 718 -20.90 -33.44 20.87
CA GLY A 718 -21.75 -34.52 20.36
C GLY A 718 -21.29 -34.93 18.95
N SER A 719 -22.09 -35.70 18.24
CA SER A 719 -21.89 -36.02 16.83
C SER A 719 -23.21 -35.94 16.05
N CYS A 720 -23.15 -36.07 14.73
CA CYS A 720 -24.34 -35.97 13.87
C CYS A 720 -25.36 -37.13 14.01
N THR A 721 -25.27 -37.94 15.06
CA THR A 721 -26.33 -38.87 15.49
C THR A 721 -27.11 -38.38 16.71
N GLU A 722 -26.55 -37.45 17.48
CA GLU A 722 -27.22 -36.69 18.53
C GLU A 722 -27.88 -35.44 17.94
N LYS A 723 -28.95 -34.96 18.58
CA LYS A 723 -29.79 -33.88 18.01
C LYS A 723 -30.01 -32.73 18.98
N PHE A 724 -29.69 -31.52 18.52
CA PHE A 724 -30.19 -30.27 19.08
C PHE A 724 -31.34 -29.76 18.20
N LEU A 725 -32.55 -29.72 18.76
CA LEU A 725 -33.76 -29.31 18.06
C LEU A 725 -34.17 -27.90 18.51
N ASN A 726 -34.08 -26.92 17.61
CA ASN A 726 -34.71 -25.63 17.79
C ASN A 726 -36.10 -25.65 17.14
N SER A 727 -37.14 -25.84 17.96
CA SER A 727 -38.50 -26.01 17.46
C SER A 727 -39.09 -24.71 16.90
N ALA A 728 -40.26 -24.75 16.27
CA ALA A 728 -40.87 -23.57 15.64
C ALA A 728 -41.22 -22.42 16.63
N THR A 729 -41.26 -22.67 17.94
CA THR A 729 -41.37 -21.64 18.99
C THR A 729 -40.04 -21.33 19.68
N GLY A 730 -39.00 -22.10 19.37
CA GLY A 730 -37.66 -21.94 19.90
C GLY A 730 -36.92 -20.74 19.31
N THR A 731 -36.13 -20.10 20.16
CA THR A 731 -35.17 -19.06 19.81
C THR A 731 -33.80 -19.43 20.38
N VAL A 732 -32.79 -19.53 19.52
CA VAL A 732 -31.37 -19.62 19.91
C VAL A 732 -30.77 -18.23 19.77
N THR A 733 -30.03 -17.71 20.75
CA THR A 733 -29.47 -16.35 20.73
C THR A 733 -28.04 -16.31 21.27
N LYS A 734 -27.05 -16.11 20.40
CA LYS A 734 -25.71 -15.69 20.84
C LYS A 734 -25.77 -14.20 21.15
N SER A 735 -25.71 -13.86 22.44
CA SER A 735 -25.91 -12.51 23.00
C SER A 735 -24.59 -11.81 23.34
N GLY A 736 -23.48 -12.53 23.35
CA GLY A 736 -22.13 -12.02 23.66
C GLY A 736 -21.05 -13.02 23.25
N GLY A 737 -19.78 -12.65 23.47
CA GLY A 737 -18.60 -13.40 23.05
C GLY A 737 -18.27 -13.17 21.58
N ALA A 738 -17.00 -12.89 21.27
CA ALA A 738 -16.54 -12.52 19.92
C ALA A 738 -16.16 -13.74 19.06
N GLY A 739 -15.80 -14.85 19.70
CA GLY A 739 -15.51 -16.13 19.04
C GLY A 739 -16.76 -16.90 18.66
N THR A 740 -16.65 -18.24 18.64
CA THR A 740 -17.60 -19.11 17.93
C THR A 740 -18.38 -20.02 18.89
N LEU A 741 -19.71 -19.93 18.85
CA LEU A 741 -20.60 -20.96 19.39
C LEU A 741 -20.64 -22.15 18.41
N THR A 742 -20.17 -23.32 18.83
CA THR A 742 -20.09 -24.51 17.97
C THR A 742 -21.11 -25.57 18.38
N PHE A 743 -21.90 -26.05 17.42
CA PHE A 743 -22.70 -27.26 17.54
C PHE A 743 -22.03 -28.40 16.76
N SER A 744 -21.45 -29.35 17.48
CA SER A 744 -21.03 -30.64 16.94
C SER A 744 -22.17 -31.64 16.64
N PRO A 745 -23.33 -31.65 17.37
CA PRO A 745 -24.45 -32.51 17.00
C PRO A 745 -25.19 -32.01 15.75
N GLU A 746 -26.17 -32.80 15.28
CA GLU A 746 -27.11 -32.33 14.26
C GLU A 746 -27.94 -31.16 14.81
N PHE A 747 -27.86 -30.02 14.14
CA PHE A 747 -28.65 -28.82 14.45
C PHE A 747 -29.85 -28.75 13.49
N GLU A 748 -31.00 -29.22 13.97
CA GLU A 748 -32.27 -29.13 13.24
C GLU A 748 -33.00 -27.83 13.62
N ASN A 749 -33.18 -26.94 12.65
CA ASN A 749 -33.84 -25.65 12.87
C ASN A 749 -35.21 -25.56 12.19
N LEU A 750 -36.22 -25.21 12.99
CA LEU A 750 -37.52 -24.71 12.54
C LEU A 750 -37.85 -23.32 13.14
N GLY A 751 -37.08 -22.88 14.15
CA GLY A 751 -37.32 -21.67 14.93
C GLY A 751 -36.44 -20.49 14.54
N THR A 752 -36.23 -19.56 15.48
CA THR A 752 -35.39 -18.37 15.29
C THR A 752 -33.96 -18.62 15.78
N VAL A 753 -32.98 -18.11 15.04
CA VAL A 753 -31.56 -18.04 15.44
C VAL A 753 -31.12 -16.59 15.36
N ASN A 754 -30.72 -16.00 16.49
CA ASN A 754 -30.21 -14.64 16.61
C ASN A 754 -28.71 -14.68 16.89
N LEU A 755 -27.89 -14.02 16.07
CA LEU A 755 -26.46 -13.86 16.31
C LEU A 755 -26.17 -12.38 16.59
N ASN A 756 -26.32 -11.96 17.85
CA ASN A 756 -26.15 -10.57 18.26
C ASN A 756 -24.69 -10.22 18.59
N SER A 757 -23.81 -11.23 18.65
CA SER A 757 -22.36 -11.09 18.86
C SER A 757 -21.67 -12.37 18.37
N GLY A 758 -20.45 -12.25 17.84
CA GLY A 758 -19.59 -13.36 17.43
C GLY A 758 -20.21 -14.36 16.46
N ASN A 759 -19.62 -15.55 16.35
CA ASN A 759 -19.86 -16.50 15.27
C ASN A 759 -20.67 -17.73 15.69
N LEU A 760 -21.19 -18.45 14.70
CA LEU A 760 -21.88 -19.74 14.85
C LEU A 760 -21.21 -20.80 13.96
N SER A 761 -20.93 -21.98 14.49
CA SER A 761 -20.41 -23.12 13.71
C SER A 761 -21.33 -24.33 13.85
N LEU A 762 -21.77 -24.90 12.72
CA LEU A 762 -22.70 -26.02 12.67
C LEU A 762 -22.04 -27.19 11.92
N ALA A 763 -21.60 -28.23 12.64
CA ALA A 763 -20.92 -29.38 12.03
C ALA A 763 -21.84 -30.19 11.11
N CYS A 764 -23.12 -30.32 11.49
CA CYS A 764 -24.18 -30.94 10.71
C CYS A 764 -25.45 -30.08 10.77
N LEU A 765 -25.78 -29.45 9.65
CA LEU A 765 -26.95 -28.58 9.50
C LEU A 765 -28.14 -29.35 8.90
N ASP A 766 -29.30 -29.27 9.54
CA ASP A 766 -30.58 -29.55 8.89
C ASP A 766 -31.51 -28.33 8.96
N TRP A 767 -31.54 -27.55 7.88
CA TRP A 767 -32.39 -26.35 7.81
C TRP A 767 -33.76 -26.68 7.23
N GLN A 768 -34.71 -26.95 8.13
CA GLN A 768 -36.11 -27.24 7.83
C GLN A 768 -37.00 -25.98 7.78
N GLY A 769 -36.49 -24.83 8.22
CA GLY A 769 -37.13 -23.52 8.13
C GLY A 769 -36.71 -22.58 9.25
N GLY A 770 -37.44 -21.48 9.41
CA GLY A 770 -37.22 -20.52 10.49
C GLY A 770 -36.64 -19.18 10.03
N LEU A 771 -36.12 -18.40 10.98
CA LEU A 771 -35.49 -17.09 10.76
C LEU A 771 -34.07 -17.10 11.30
N LEU A 772 -33.13 -16.57 10.52
CA LEU A 772 -31.79 -16.22 10.98
C LEU A 772 -31.68 -14.69 10.96
N ALA A 773 -31.37 -14.09 12.11
CA ALA A 773 -31.34 -12.65 12.32
C ALA A 773 -30.13 -12.22 13.17
N THR A 774 -29.74 -10.96 13.06
CA THR A 774 -28.63 -10.39 13.82
C THR A 774 -28.97 -8.96 14.24
N THR A 775 -28.42 -8.55 15.38
CA THR A 775 -28.32 -7.14 15.80
C THR A 775 -26.87 -6.76 16.11
N SER A 776 -25.91 -7.59 15.67
CA SER A 776 -24.49 -7.36 15.84
C SER A 776 -24.05 -6.18 14.99
N PRO A 777 -23.23 -5.24 15.52
CA PRO A 777 -22.66 -4.15 14.73
C PRO A 777 -21.60 -4.65 13.73
N LEU A 778 -21.06 -5.86 13.94
CA LEU A 778 -20.16 -6.56 13.03
C LEU A 778 -20.86 -7.78 12.41
N PRO A 779 -20.75 -8.04 11.09
CA PRO A 779 -21.38 -9.19 10.46
C PRO A 779 -20.89 -10.52 11.07
N PRO A 780 -21.75 -11.36 11.68
CA PRO A 780 -21.33 -12.60 12.29
C PRO A 780 -21.17 -13.70 11.25
N THR A 781 -20.13 -14.53 11.40
CA THR A 781 -19.85 -15.64 10.49
C THR A 781 -20.61 -16.90 10.92
N VAL A 782 -21.33 -17.50 9.97
CA VAL A 782 -21.95 -18.82 10.09
C VAL A 782 -21.09 -19.86 9.35
N PHE A 783 -20.29 -20.61 10.10
CA PHE A 783 -19.52 -21.74 9.57
C PHE A 783 -20.43 -22.97 9.40
N VAL A 784 -20.42 -23.59 8.23
CA VAL A 784 -21.23 -24.78 7.94
C VAL A 784 -20.35 -25.98 7.58
N GLY A 785 -20.61 -27.10 8.26
CA GLY A 785 -19.93 -28.37 8.09
C GLY A 785 -20.44 -29.16 6.87
N SER A 786 -21.27 -30.15 7.15
CA SER A 786 -22.08 -30.88 6.17
C SER A 786 -23.57 -30.68 6.45
N GLY A 787 -24.46 -31.09 5.54
CA GLY A 787 -25.89 -31.04 5.83
C GLY A 787 -26.80 -30.78 4.63
N THR A 788 -28.02 -30.34 4.92
CA THR A 788 -29.06 -30.03 3.93
C THR A 788 -29.74 -28.69 4.24
N VAL A 789 -29.92 -27.88 3.19
CA VAL A 789 -30.86 -26.76 3.17
C VAL A 789 -32.13 -27.24 2.47
N ALA A 790 -33.12 -27.67 3.27
CA ALA A 790 -34.34 -28.32 2.81
C ALA A 790 -35.51 -27.34 2.62
N ALA A 791 -35.51 -26.23 3.35
CA ALA A 791 -36.39 -25.08 3.17
C ALA A 791 -35.59 -23.84 2.75
N ALA A 792 -36.29 -22.80 2.28
CA ALA A 792 -35.63 -21.56 1.85
C ALA A 792 -34.82 -20.93 2.99
N LEU A 793 -33.61 -20.49 2.67
CA LEU A 793 -32.70 -19.78 3.56
C LEU A 793 -32.34 -18.45 2.90
N ASN A 794 -32.51 -17.35 3.62
CA ASN A 794 -32.11 -16.02 3.17
C ASN A 794 -31.21 -15.41 4.24
N LEU A 795 -30.00 -14.99 3.84
CA LEU A 795 -29.07 -14.24 4.68
C LEU A 795 -29.11 -12.77 4.23
N SER A 796 -29.27 -11.83 5.17
CA SER A 796 -29.16 -10.40 4.88
C SER A 796 -27.70 -10.01 4.60
N SER A 797 -27.50 -8.73 4.22
CA SER A 797 -26.18 -8.08 4.13
C SER A 797 -25.34 -8.20 5.40
N ASP A 798 -26.01 -8.42 6.53
CA ASP A 798 -25.46 -8.32 7.86
C ASP A 798 -24.78 -9.62 8.31
N PHE A 799 -24.61 -10.61 7.42
CA PHE A 799 -24.02 -11.92 7.71
C PHE A 799 -22.86 -12.25 6.78
N VAL A 800 -21.95 -13.07 7.31
CA VAL A 800 -21.03 -13.88 6.51
C VAL A 800 -21.42 -15.34 6.66
N MET A 801 -21.39 -16.15 5.59
CA MET A 801 -21.43 -17.61 5.71
C MET A 801 -20.16 -18.21 5.15
N GLU A 802 -19.56 -19.16 5.87
CA GLU A 802 -18.33 -19.84 5.45
C GLU A 802 -18.50 -21.36 5.35
N LYS A 803 -18.09 -21.91 4.20
CA LYS A 803 -17.97 -23.34 3.94
C LYS A 803 -16.49 -23.73 3.83
N ASN A 804 -15.90 -24.16 4.95
CA ASN A 804 -14.46 -24.43 5.08
C ASN A 804 -14.08 -25.88 5.45
N THR A 805 -15.08 -26.71 5.71
CA THR A 805 -14.90 -28.15 5.95
C THR A 805 -14.95 -28.94 4.65
N SER A 806 -14.36 -30.14 4.62
CA SER A 806 -14.38 -31.03 3.46
C SER A 806 -15.75 -31.67 3.16
N GLY A 807 -16.76 -31.48 4.03
CA GLY A 807 -18.10 -32.06 3.88
C GLY A 807 -18.91 -31.47 2.74
N THR A 808 -20.02 -32.14 2.39
CA THR A 808 -21.00 -31.66 1.41
C THR A 808 -22.17 -30.96 2.10
N LEU A 809 -22.53 -29.77 1.62
CA LEU A 809 -23.79 -29.09 1.95
C LEU A 809 -24.72 -29.17 0.73
N SER A 810 -25.93 -29.69 0.92
CA SER A 810 -26.92 -29.93 -0.14
C SER A 810 -28.00 -28.85 -0.16
N VAL A 811 -27.97 -27.98 -1.17
CA VAL A 811 -28.92 -26.87 -1.39
C VAL A 811 -30.10 -27.35 -2.24
N ASN A 812 -31.14 -27.83 -1.56
CA ASN A 812 -32.32 -28.44 -2.18
C ASN A 812 -33.54 -27.51 -2.24
N ALA A 813 -33.42 -26.30 -1.67
CA ALA A 813 -34.37 -25.20 -1.75
C ALA A 813 -33.62 -23.89 -2.07
N PRO A 814 -34.31 -22.81 -2.49
CA PRO A 814 -33.66 -21.55 -2.83
C PRO A 814 -32.84 -20.99 -1.66
N PHE A 815 -31.59 -20.64 -1.93
CA PHE A 815 -30.68 -20.08 -0.95
C PHE A 815 -30.15 -18.73 -1.47
N THR A 816 -30.53 -17.65 -0.78
CA THR A 816 -30.14 -16.27 -1.13
C THR A 816 -29.17 -15.74 -0.08
N VAL A 817 -28.06 -15.15 -0.53
CA VAL A 817 -27.10 -14.45 0.33
C VAL A 817 -27.01 -13.00 -0.15
N SER A 818 -27.39 -12.05 0.69
CA SER A 818 -27.25 -10.61 0.42
C SER A 818 -26.01 -9.98 1.08
N GLY A 819 -25.31 -10.75 1.92
CA GLY A 819 -24.00 -10.44 2.51
C GLY A 819 -22.89 -11.29 1.90
N ASN A 820 -21.78 -11.45 2.61
CA ASN A 820 -20.62 -12.16 2.08
C ASN A 820 -20.76 -13.68 2.19
N PHE A 821 -20.35 -14.39 1.13
CA PHE A 821 -20.37 -15.85 1.08
C PHE A 821 -18.98 -16.40 0.79
N MET A 822 -18.40 -17.12 1.75
CA MET A 822 -17.07 -17.70 1.64
C MET A 822 -17.14 -19.21 1.38
N LEU A 823 -16.56 -19.66 0.27
CA LEU A 823 -16.37 -21.07 -0.05
C LEU A 823 -14.86 -21.36 -0.09
N SER A 824 -14.30 -21.90 0.99
CA SER A 824 -12.87 -22.19 1.08
C SER A 824 -12.55 -23.68 0.94
N ASN A 825 -13.50 -24.59 1.20
CA ASN A 825 -13.29 -26.03 1.06
C ASN A 825 -14.60 -26.84 0.92
N GLY A 826 -14.45 -28.12 0.55
CA GLY A 826 -15.55 -29.07 0.47
C GLY A 826 -16.38 -28.91 -0.79
N THR A 827 -17.68 -29.23 -0.69
CA THR A 827 -18.60 -29.19 -1.84
C THR A 827 -19.93 -28.53 -1.46
N LEU A 828 -20.32 -27.53 -2.24
CA LEU A 828 -21.72 -27.11 -2.35
C LEU A 828 -22.34 -27.91 -3.50
N ASN A 829 -23.43 -28.62 -3.25
CA ASN A 829 -24.15 -29.40 -4.25
C ASN A 829 -25.64 -29.12 -4.09
N GLY A 830 -26.46 -29.46 -5.08
CA GLY A 830 -27.91 -29.27 -4.96
C GLY A 830 -28.63 -29.17 -6.30
N SER A 831 -29.95 -29.28 -6.23
CA SER A 831 -30.84 -29.13 -7.39
C SER A 831 -31.51 -27.76 -7.47
N SER A 832 -31.34 -26.91 -6.47
CA SER A 832 -31.87 -25.54 -6.43
C SER A 832 -30.81 -24.50 -6.84
N THR A 833 -31.09 -23.22 -6.62
CA THR A 833 -30.20 -22.11 -6.98
C THR A 833 -29.63 -21.44 -5.74
N LEU A 834 -28.31 -21.23 -5.74
CA LEU A 834 -27.61 -20.28 -4.89
C LEU A 834 -27.63 -18.91 -5.57
N THR A 835 -28.13 -17.87 -4.92
CA THR A 835 -28.14 -16.50 -5.46
C THR A 835 -27.33 -15.60 -4.53
N ILE A 836 -26.30 -14.96 -5.07
CA ILE A 836 -25.50 -13.94 -4.39
C ILE A 836 -25.98 -12.57 -4.88
N ALA A 837 -26.67 -11.86 -3.99
CA ALA A 837 -27.37 -10.62 -4.26
C ALA A 837 -26.68 -9.43 -3.58
N ASN A 838 -26.85 -8.23 -4.12
CA ASN A 838 -26.18 -7.00 -3.69
C ASN A 838 -27.26 -5.96 -3.24
N PRO A 839 -27.03 -5.12 -2.21
CA PRO A 839 -26.07 -4.00 -2.25
C PRO A 839 -24.63 -4.24 -1.78
N ALA A 840 -24.33 -5.39 -1.14
CA ALA A 840 -23.03 -5.63 -0.54
C ALA A 840 -22.47 -7.07 -0.67
N GLY A 841 -23.16 -7.98 -1.39
CA GLY A 841 -22.76 -9.37 -1.45
C GLY A 841 -21.53 -9.63 -2.34
N ALA A 842 -20.44 -10.10 -1.72
CA ALA A 842 -19.32 -10.72 -2.41
C ALA A 842 -19.25 -12.23 -2.13
N MET A 843 -19.03 -13.04 -3.17
CA MET A 843 -18.71 -14.46 -3.03
C MET A 843 -17.19 -14.65 -3.11
N GLN A 844 -16.54 -14.89 -1.96
CA GLN A 844 -15.13 -15.26 -1.90
C GLN A 844 -14.98 -16.77 -1.98
N TRP A 845 -14.63 -17.27 -3.16
CA TRP A 845 -14.44 -18.69 -3.42
C TRP A 845 -12.95 -19.03 -3.44
N THR A 846 -12.40 -19.26 -2.25
CA THR A 846 -10.98 -19.52 -2.06
C THR A 846 -10.57 -20.97 -2.30
N GLY A 847 -11.52 -21.94 -2.30
CA GLY A 847 -11.23 -23.33 -2.69
C GLY A 847 -12.44 -24.26 -2.71
N GLY A 848 -12.27 -25.49 -3.21
CA GLY A 848 -13.33 -26.52 -3.20
C GLY A 848 -14.23 -26.52 -4.45
N THR A 849 -15.39 -27.15 -4.36
CA THR A 849 -16.28 -27.43 -5.51
C THR A 849 -17.63 -26.72 -5.40
N LEU A 850 -17.98 -25.94 -6.43
CA LEU A 850 -19.30 -25.34 -6.63
C LEU A 850 -20.09 -26.19 -7.63
N GLY A 851 -20.90 -27.11 -7.10
CA GLY A 851 -21.76 -28.04 -7.83
C GLY A 851 -23.26 -27.73 -7.73
N VAL A 852 -23.63 -26.53 -7.27
CA VAL A 852 -25.00 -26.01 -7.29
C VAL A 852 -25.12 -24.91 -8.36
N PRO A 853 -26.20 -24.85 -9.15
CA PRO A 853 -26.49 -23.71 -10.02
C PRO A 853 -26.41 -22.39 -9.24
N THR A 854 -25.54 -21.48 -9.69
CA THR A 854 -25.23 -20.24 -8.95
C THR A 854 -25.47 -19.02 -9.83
N THR A 855 -26.09 -17.99 -9.26
CA THR A 855 -26.27 -16.67 -9.86
C THR A 855 -25.53 -15.63 -9.02
N ILE A 856 -24.71 -14.81 -9.67
CA ILE A 856 -24.04 -13.64 -9.12
C ILE A 856 -24.67 -12.41 -9.79
N ASP A 857 -25.46 -11.63 -9.04
CA ASP A 857 -26.22 -10.49 -9.58
C ASP A 857 -25.29 -9.34 -10.06
N ALA A 858 -25.85 -8.41 -10.85
CA ALA A 858 -25.09 -7.39 -11.61
C ALA A 858 -24.14 -6.50 -10.78
N ASP A 859 -24.48 -6.23 -9.53
CA ASP A 859 -23.70 -5.39 -8.62
C ASP A 859 -22.86 -6.23 -7.63
N ALA A 860 -22.96 -7.58 -7.66
CA ALA A 860 -22.20 -8.49 -6.81
C ALA A 860 -20.80 -8.80 -7.39
N ILE A 861 -19.91 -9.32 -6.53
CA ILE A 861 -18.54 -9.69 -6.90
C ILE A 861 -18.35 -11.20 -6.73
N LEU A 862 -17.81 -11.87 -7.75
CA LEU A 862 -17.23 -13.20 -7.63
C LEU A 862 -15.71 -13.06 -7.48
N ASP A 863 -15.26 -13.25 -6.25
CA ASP A 863 -13.87 -13.18 -5.84
C ASP A 863 -13.27 -14.60 -5.77
N LEU A 864 -12.26 -14.86 -6.59
CA LEU A 864 -11.53 -16.13 -6.67
C LEU A 864 -10.11 -16.03 -6.09
N THR A 865 -9.85 -15.11 -5.16
CA THR A 865 -8.60 -15.08 -4.37
C THR A 865 -8.31 -16.41 -3.66
N GLY A 866 -7.08 -16.64 -3.21
CA GLY A 866 -6.68 -17.88 -2.51
C GLY A 866 -5.98 -18.93 -3.41
N ALA A 867 -4.82 -19.41 -2.98
CA ALA A 867 -3.96 -20.32 -3.76
C ALA A 867 -4.56 -21.70 -4.11
N ALA A 868 -5.68 -22.12 -3.52
CA ALA A 868 -6.26 -23.45 -3.77
C ALA A 868 -7.05 -23.54 -5.10
N THR A 869 -7.27 -24.77 -5.58
CA THR A 869 -8.08 -25.01 -6.79
C THR A 869 -9.58 -24.83 -6.51
N LYS A 870 -10.24 -24.05 -7.37
CA LYS A 870 -11.70 -23.86 -7.42
C LYS A 870 -12.27 -24.70 -8.56
N THR A 871 -13.26 -25.55 -8.29
CA THR A 871 -13.88 -26.43 -9.30
C THR A 871 -15.35 -26.07 -9.53
N LEU A 872 -15.66 -25.50 -10.70
CA LEU A 872 -17.03 -25.24 -11.14
C LEU A 872 -17.61 -26.48 -11.83
N ALA A 873 -18.58 -27.11 -11.15
CA ALA A 873 -19.24 -28.35 -11.57
C ALA A 873 -20.72 -28.16 -11.98
N ALA A 874 -21.26 -26.94 -11.86
CA ALA A 874 -22.62 -26.57 -12.24
C ALA A 874 -22.65 -25.32 -13.14
N ALA A 875 -23.86 -24.87 -13.50
CA ALA A 875 -24.06 -23.62 -14.24
C ALA A 875 -23.76 -22.41 -13.33
N LEU A 876 -23.07 -21.42 -13.89
CA LEU A 876 -22.79 -20.13 -13.27
C LEU A 876 -23.37 -19.03 -14.17
N THR A 877 -24.33 -18.28 -13.65
CA THR A 877 -24.79 -17.02 -14.26
C THR A 877 -24.07 -15.88 -13.53
N LEU A 878 -23.33 -15.09 -14.28
CA LEU A 878 -22.53 -13.99 -13.76
C LEU A 878 -22.94 -12.72 -14.48
N ASP A 879 -23.73 -11.90 -13.80
CA ASP A 879 -23.99 -10.52 -14.23
C ASP A 879 -22.99 -9.56 -13.54
N GLY A 880 -22.42 -9.94 -12.39
CA GLY A 880 -21.45 -9.17 -11.61
C GLY A 880 -19.99 -9.19 -12.10
N SER A 881 -19.09 -8.65 -11.26
CA SER A 881 -17.64 -8.57 -11.55
C SER A 881 -16.89 -9.86 -11.19
N PHE A 882 -15.78 -10.14 -11.88
CA PHE A 882 -14.94 -11.32 -11.67
C PHE A 882 -13.51 -10.93 -11.25
N ILE A 883 -13.02 -11.48 -10.14
CA ILE A 883 -11.67 -11.24 -9.61
C ILE A 883 -10.93 -12.58 -9.53
N LEU A 884 -9.69 -12.64 -10.01
CA LEU A 884 -8.77 -13.77 -9.82
C LEU A 884 -7.35 -13.27 -9.57
N GLU A 885 -6.80 -13.54 -8.39
CA GLU A 885 -5.44 -13.08 -8.01
C GLU A 885 -4.44 -14.23 -7.92
N GLU A 886 -4.87 -15.43 -7.52
CA GLU A 886 -4.00 -16.59 -7.37
C GLU A 886 -4.76 -17.93 -7.46
N GLY A 887 -4.01 -19.04 -7.43
CA GLY A 887 -4.56 -20.39 -7.46
C GLY A 887 -4.98 -20.86 -8.86
N THR A 888 -5.93 -21.80 -8.94
CA THR A 888 -6.42 -22.36 -10.21
C THR A 888 -7.94 -22.36 -10.25
N PHE A 889 -8.53 -21.68 -11.24
CA PHE A 889 -9.94 -21.81 -11.54
C PHE A 889 -10.15 -22.88 -12.62
N THR A 890 -10.91 -23.93 -12.31
CA THR A 890 -11.21 -25.05 -13.22
C THR A 890 -12.72 -25.23 -13.40
N ARG A 891 -13.16 -25.50 -14.63
CA ARG A 891 -14.57 -25.81 -14.95
C ARG A 891 -14.68 -27.17 -15.64
N SER A 892 -15.71 -27.96 -15.33
CA SER A 892 -15.92 -29.28 -15.98
C SER A 892 -16.93 -29.29 -17.13
N GLY A 893 -17.65 -28.19 -17.36
CA GLY A 893 -18.71 -28.06 -18.38
C GLY A 893 -18.24 -27.48 -19.72
N SER A 894 -18.99 -27.75 -20.79
CA SER A 894 -18.64 -27.40 -22.18
C SER A 894 -19.30 -26.10 -22.71
N GLU A 895 -19.74 -25.20 -21.83
CA GLU A 895 -20.41 -23.95 -22.21
C GLU A 895 -19.44 -22.76 -22.14
N THR A 896 -19.78 -21.66 -22.78
CA THR A 896 -19.09 -20.36 -22.61
C THR A 896 -19.37 -19.82 -21.20
N LEU A 897 -18.37 -19.21 -20.56
CA LEU A 897 -18.58 -18.35 -19.38
C LEU A 897 -18.56 -16.90 -19.86
N THR A 898 -19.63 -16.15 -19.60
CA THR A 898 -19.70 -14.72 -19.96
C THR A 898 -19.41 -13.89 -18.72
N VAL A 899 -18.57 -12.86 -18.86
CA VAL A 899 -18.20 -11.90 -17.82
C VAL A 899 -18.57 -10.51 -18.37
N PRO A 900 -19.80 -10.02 -18.16
CA PRO A 900 -20.28 -8.79 -18.81
C PRO A 900 -19.70 -7.53 -18.16
N ASN A 901 -19.51 -7.52 -16.84
CA ASN A 901 -19.15 -6.33 -16.04
C ASN A 901 -17.64 -6.22 -15.73
N GLY A 902 -16.79 -6.95 -16.46
CA GLY A 902 -15.33 -6.82 -16.39
C GLY A 902 -14.65 -7.88 -15.53
N MET A 903 -13.35 -8.02 -15.76
CA MET A 903 -12.51 -9.05 -15.15
C MET A 903 -11.21 -8.44 -14.65
N PHE A 904 -10.91 -8.62 -13.37
CA PHE A 904 -9.61 -8.32 -12.77
C PHE A 904 -8.83 -9.63 -12.64
N TRP A 905 -7.66 -9.70 -13.28
CA TRP A 905 -6.80 -10.88 -13.23
C TRP A 905 -5.37 -10.47 -12.90
N ASP A 906 -4.87 -10.89 -11.74
CA ASP A 906 -3.57 -10.46 -11.20
C ASP A 906 -2.56 -11.61 -10.96
N GLY A 907 -2.99 -12.84 -11.23
CA GLY A 907 -2.15 -14.04 -11.13
C GLY A 907 -2.94 -15.35 -11.21
N GLY A 908 -2.25 -16.47 -11.09
CA GLY A 908 -2.88 -17.80 -11.09
C GLY A 908 -3.31 -18.31 -12.48
N THR A 909 -4.03 -19.44 -12.51
CA THR A 909 -4.31 -20.20 -13.73
C THR A 909 -5.81 -20.25 -14.08
N LEU A 910 -6.16 -19.82 -15.29
CA LEU A 910 -7.48 -20.01 -15.90
C LEU A 910 -7.53 -21.30 -16.75
N ASN A 911 -7.96 -22.40 -16.12
CA ASN A 911 -8.07 -23.73 -16.74
C ASN A 911 -9.53 -24.09 -17.07
N VAL A 912 -10.06 -23.47 -18.13
CA VAL A 912 -11.45 -23.64 -18.58
C VAL A 912 -11.45 -24.39 -19.90
N PRO A 913 -12.11 -25.56 -20.06
CA PRO A 913 -12.01 -26.37 -21.28
C PRO A 913 -12.72 -25.76 -22.52
N THR A 914 -13.11 -24.49 -22.49
CA THR A 914 -13.96 -23.83 -23.47
C THR A 914 -13.53 -22.39 -23.77
N THR A 915 -14.36 -21.41 -23.40
CA THR A 915 -14.23 -20.00 -23.77
C THR A 915 -14.75 -19.13 -22.64
N ILE A 916 -13.93 -18.20 -22.15
CA ILE A 916 -14.40 -17.02 -21.41
C ILE A 916 -14.66 -15.90 -22.42
N GLN A 917 -15.77 -15.18 -22.27
CA GLN A 917 -16.07 -13.96 -23.02
C GLN A 917 -16.18 -12.78 -22.04
N ASN A 918 -15.18 -11.91 -22.01
CA ASN A 918 -15.23 -10.66 -21.25
C ASN A 918 -15.81 -9.53 -22.12
N GLY A 919 -16.81 -8.83 -21.58
CA GLY A 919 -17.57 -7.77 -22.27
C GLY A 919 -17.13 -6.35 -21.96
N ALA A 920 -16.40 -6.13 -20.86
CA ALA A 920 -15.92 -4.82 -20.40
C ALA A 920 -14.40 -4.87 -20.15
N THR A 921 -13.84 -3.97 -19.34
CA THR A 921 -12.40 -3.90 -19.09
C THR A 921 -11.82 -5.23 -18.56
N LEU A 922 -10.62 -5.59 -19.02
CA LEU A 922 -9.81 -6.69 -18.51
C LEU A 922 -8.53 -6.10 -17.91
N ASP A 923 -8.45 -6.05 -16.58
CA ASP A 923 -7.27 -5.59 -15.87
C ASP A 923 -6.25 -6.73 -15.71
N LEU A 924 -4.98 -6.48 -16.04
CA LEU A 924 -3.87 -7.45 -16.10
C LEU A 924 -2.60 -6.88 -15.43
N ASN A 925 -2.74 -6.40 -14.19
CA ASN A 925 -1.62 -5.81 -13.44
C ASN A 925 -0.46 -6.80 -13.21
N GLY A 926 -0.76 -8.08 -12.92
CA GLY A 926 0.21 -9.13 -12.62
C GLY A 926 1.12 -8.85 -11.42
N GLY A 927 0.62 -8.12 -10.42
CA GLY A 927 1.34 -7.77 -9.19
C GLY A 927 1.55 -8.95 -8.23
N LEU A 928 0.64 -9.93 -8.27
CA LEU A 928 0.65 -11.11 -7.40
C LEU A 928 1.22 -12.38 -8.05
N GLY A 929 1.47 -12.37 -9.37
CA GLY A 929 2.26 -13.41 -10.03
C GLY A 929 2.06 -13.50 -11.55
N THR A 930 2.58 -14.58 -12.15
CA THR A 930 2.30 -14.89 -13.56
C THR A 930 0.86 -15.37 -13.71
N MET A 931 0.14 -14.74 -14.63
CA MET A 931 -1.17 -15.19 -15.12
C MET A 931 -0.96 -16.30 -16.16
N THR A 932 -1.57 -17.47 -15.98
CA THR A 932 -1.47 -18.59 -16.94
C THR A 932 -2.82 -18.91 -17.57
N LEU A 933 -2.91 -18.81 -18.90
CA LEU A 933 -4.08 -19.18 -19.70
C LEU A 933 -3.85 -20.53 -20.41
N THR A 934 -4.58 -21.57 -20.01
CA THR A 934 -4.55 -22.91 -20.68
C THR A 934 -5.79 -23.15 -21.55
N SER A 935 -6.43 -22.07 -22.02
CA SER A 935 -7.79 -22.10 -22.59
C SER A 935 -8.05 -20.93 -23.56
N THR A 936 -9.24 -20.86 -24.17
CA THR A 936 -9.60 -19.69 -24.99
C THR A 936 -10.21 -18.57 -24.14
N LEU A 937 -9.63 -17.38 -24.18
CA LEU A 937 -10.17 -16.15 -23.61
C LEU A 937 -10.44 -15.15 -24.74
N THR A 938 -11.70 -14.81 -24.97
CA THR A 938 -12.10 -13.70 -25.84
C THR A 938 -12.37 -12.46 -25.00
N ASN A 939 -11.55 -11.43 -25.18
CA ASN A 939 -11.70 -10.15 -24.51
C ASN A 939 -12.24 -9.10 -25.51
N ASN A 940 -13.43 -8.57 -25.28
CA ASN A 940 -14.06 -7.56 -26.14
C ASN A 940 -14.04 -6.13 -25.57
N GLY A 941 -13.59 -5.92 -24.32
CA GLY A 941 -13.32 -4.59 -23.78
C GLY A 941 -11.83 -4.24 -23.79
N ASP A 942 -11.47 -3.11 -23.21
CA ASP A 942 -10.08 -2.66 -23.15
C ASP A 942 -9.26 -3.47 -22.14
N ALA A 943 -7.98 -3.69 -22.42
CA ALA A 943 -7.04 -4.39 -21.54
C ALA A 943 -5.69 -3.67 -21.47
N GLU A 944 -5.03 -3.77 -20.32
CA GLU A 944 -3.66 -3.28 -20.12
C GLU A 944 -2.86 -4.31 -19.33
N LEU A 945 -1.78 -4.82 -19.94
CA LEU A 945 -0.84 -5.75 -19.33
C LEU A 945 0.38 -4.99 -18.79
N ALA A 946 0.44 -4.91 -17.46
CA ALA A 946 1.59 -4.40 -16.72
C ALA A 946 2.50 -5.53 -16.18
N GLY A 947 1.97 -6.75 -16.05
CA GLY A 947 2.67 -7.91 -15.47
C GLY A 947 2.91 -9.08 -16.43
N GLY A 948 3.09 -10.28 -15.88
CA GLY A 948 3.41 -11.48 -16.66
C GLY A 948 2.17 -12.25 -17.12
N LEU A 949 1.96 -12.40 -18.43
CA LEU A 949 0.93 -13.27 -19.01
C LEU A 949 1.57 -14.41 -19.81
N SER A 950 1.25 -15.64 -19.44
CA SER A 950 1.64 -16.88 -20.11
C SER A 950 0.43 -17.54 -20.76
N ILE A 951 0.53 -17.91 -22.03
CA ILE A 951 -0.50 -18.66 -22.77
C ILE A 951 0.08 -20.02 -23.13
N GLU A 952 -0.51 -21.08 -22.59
CA GLU A 952 0.08 -22.44 -22.54
C GLU A 952 -0.92 -23.50 -23.03
N ASP A 953 -0.45 -24.72 -23.29
CA ASP A 953 -1.27 -25.91 -23.60
C ASP A 953 -2.37 -25.70 -24.65
N VAL A 954 -2.03 -25.08 -25.79
CA VAL A 954 -2.96 -24.72 -26.88
C VAL A 954 -4.06 -23.72 -26.47
N GLY A 955 -3.81 -22.95 -25.40
CA GLY A 955 -4.59 -21.78 -25.02
C GLY A 955 -4.57 -20.69 -26.10
N SER A 956 -5.61 -19.85 -26.12
CA SER A 956 -5.71 -18.76 -27.08
C SER A 956 -6.31 -17.50 -26.47
N PHE A 957 -5.55 -16.40 -26.52
CA PHE A 957 -6.07 -15.08 -26.18
C PHE A 957 -6.54 -14.36 -27.45
N VAL A 958 -7.80 -13.94 -27.48
CA VAL A 958 -8.41 -13.21 -28.59
C VAL A 958 -8.72 -11.79 -28.14
N ASN A 959 -7.93 -10.82 -28.61
CA ASN A 959 -8.18 -9.40 -28.39
C ASN A 959 -9.18 -8.85 -29.42
N GLY A 960 -10.38 -8.49 -28.98
CA GLY A 960 -11.43 -7.88 -29.78
C GLY A 960 -11.44 -6.35 -29.79
N ASN A 961 -10.77 -5.68 -28.85
CA ASN A 961 -10.77 -4.23 -28.70
C ASN A 961 -9.36 -3.68 -28.40
N SER A 962 -9.13 -2.82 -27.41
CA SER A 962 -7.78 -2.31 -27.08
C SER A 962 -7.03 -3.28 -26.17
N PHE A 963 -5.75 -3.52 -26.46
CA PHE A 963 -4.81 -4.20 -25.57
C PHE A 963 -3.52 -3.37 -25.52
N ILE A 964 -3.14 -2.88 -24.34
CA ILE A 964 -1.90 -2.14 -24.11
C ILE A 964 -0.88 -3.07 -23.44
N LEU A 965 0.35 -3.07 -23.93
CA LEU A 965 1.50 -3.68 -23.26
C LEU A 965 2.37 -2.54 -22.71
N SER A 966 2.10 -2.17 -21.45
CA SER A 966 2.76 -1.08 -20.72
C SER A 966 3.81 -1.58 -19.72
N GLY A 967 3.81 -2.87 -19.40
CA GLY A 967 4.81 -3.53 -18.56
C GLY A 967 4.92 -5.03 -18.81
N GLY A 968 5.77 -5.69 -18.01
CA GLY A 968 5.79 -7.14 -17.90
C GLY A 968 6.21 -7.90 -19.16
N SER A 969 5.63 -9.09 -19.36
CA SER A 969 6.01 -10.00 -20.45
C SER A 969 4.84 -10.85 -20.93
N LEU A 970 4.58 -10.83 -22.23
CA LEU A 970 3.69 -11.78 -22.91
C LEU A 970 4.50 -12.98 -23.40
N THR A 971 4.15 -14.17 -22.92
CA THR A 971 4.83 -15.44 -23.25
C THR A 971 3.84 -16.43 -23.82
N LEU A 972 4.24 -17.12 -24.89
CA LEU A 972 3.49 -18.21 -25.51
C LEU A 972 4.32 -19.49 -25.37
N PHE A 973 3.71 -20.56 -24.86
CA PHE A 973 4.32 -21.89 -24.75
C PHE A 973 3.37 -22.99 -25.23
N TYR A 974 3.94 -24.14 -25.60
CA TYR A 974 3.23 -25.39 -25.90
C TYR A 974 2.05 -25.21 -26.88
N GLY A 975 2.27 -24.40 -27.93
CA GLY A 975 1.27 -24.09 -28.95
C GLY A 975 0.26 -23.00 -28.58
N GLY A 976 0.55 -22.16 -27.58
CA GLY A 976 -0.23 -20.97 -27.25
C GLY A 976 -0.32 -19.95 -28.39
N VAL A 977 -1.49 -19.32 -28.54
CA VAL A 977 -1.79 -18.38 -29.65
C VAL A 977 -2.34 -17.06 -29.13
N PHE A 978 -1.85 -15.94 -29.67
CA PHE A 978 -2.48 -14.63 -29.49
C PHE A 978 -3.10 -14.15 -30.80
N LEU A 979 -4.39 -13.82 -30.80
CA LEU A 979 -5.15 -13.36 -31.95
C LEU A 979 -5.61 -11.91 -31.75
N ASN A 980 -5.02 -10.97 -32.47
CA ASN A 980 -5.40 -9.56 -32.44
C ASN A 980 -6.42 -9.22 -33.54
N ASN A 981 -7.68 -9.04 -33.15
CA ASN A 981 -8.75 -8.54 -34.01
C ASN A 981 -9.01 -7.03 -33.85
N GLY A 982 -8.61 -6.46 -32.70
CA GLY A 982 -8.70 -5.03 -32.36
C GLY A 982 -7.35 -4.30 -32.45
N THR A 983 -7.05 -3.42 -31.48
CA THR A 983 -5.78 -2.70 -31.39
C THR A 983 -4.88 -3.33 -30.34
N PHE A 984 -3.65 -3.70 -30.70
CA PHE A 984 -2.60 -4.10 -29.77
C PHE A 984 -1.51 -3.01 -29.77
N ASN A 985 -1.23 -2.38 -28.64
CA ASN A 985 -0.32 -1.24 -28.52
C ASN A 985 0.83 -1.50 -27.56
N VAL A 986 2.05 -1.57 -28.08
CA VAL A 986 3.29 -1.72 -27.30
C VAL A 986 3.82 -0.35 -26.87
N GLN A 987 4.09 -0.21 -25.57
CA GLN A 987 4.69 0.99 -24.97
C GLN A 987 6.09 0.77 -24.37
N ILE A 988 6.56 -0.49 -24.31
CA ILE A 988 7.83 -0.87 -23.69
C ILE A 988 8.92 -1.28 -24.68
N ASP A 989 10.15 -1.28 -24.20
CA ASP A 989 11.26 -2.07 -24.77
C ASP A 989 11.20 -3.46 -24.13
N GLY A 990 11.28 -4.55 -24.91
CA GLY A 990 10.97 -5.90 -24.39
C GLY A 990 10.77 -6.96 -25.48
N SER A 991 9.96 -7.97 -25.19
CA SER A 991 9.68 -9.07 -26.13
C SER A 991 8.29 -9.69 -25.95
N ILE A 992 7.74 -10.23 -27.05
CA ILE A 992 6.78 -11.34 -27.01
C ILE A 992 7.59 -12.61 -27.19
N PHE A 993 7.65 -13.43 -26.14
CA PHE A 993 8.39 -14.68 -26.15
C PHE A 993 7.52 -15.82 -26.69
N GLY A 994 8.08 -16.64 -27.56
CA GLY A 994 7.48 -17.88 -28.06
C GLY A 994 8.52 -18.76 -28.75
N GLY A 995 8.18 -20.03 -28.92
CA GLY A 995 9.04 -21.06 -29.50
C GLY A 995 8.64 -21.44 -30.93
N THR A 996 8.74 -22.73 -31.25
CA THR A 996 8.36 -23.27 -32.56
C THR A 996 6.97 -23.89 -32.52
N GLY A 997 5.98 -23.18 -33.06
CA GLY A 997 4.58 -23.64 -33.16
C GLY A 997 3.59 -22.73 -32.44
N GLU A 998 4.08 -21.86 -31.56
CA GLU A 998 3.34 -20.71 -31.03
C GLU A 998 3.21 -19.60 -32.09
N LYS A 999 2.18 -18.75 -31.95
CA LYS A 999 1.88 -17.73 -32.98
C LYS A 999 1.22 -16.48 -32.42
N PHE A 1000 1.62 -15.31 -32.94
CA PHE A 1000 0.87 -14.06 -32.83
C PHE A 1000 0.26 -13.74 -34.20
N THR A 1001 -1.06 -13.65 -34.28
CA THR A 1001 -1.79 -13.32 -35.52
C THR A 1001 -2.43 -11.94 -35.40
N ASN A 1002 -2.00 -11.00 -36.22
CA ASN A 1002 -2.68 -9.72 -36.44
C ASN A 1002 -3.66 -9.86 -37.62
N SER A 1003 -4.94 -10.07 -37.29
CA SER A 1003 -6.03 -10.29 -38.24
C SER A 1003 -6.23 -9.13 -39.22
N ALA A 1004 -6.99 -9.34 -40.29
CA ALA A 1004 -7.28 -8.30 -41.29
C ALA A 1004 -7.99 -7.05 -40.74
N THR A 1005 -8.68 -7.15 -39.59
CA THR A 1005 -9.25 -6.00 -38.85
C THR A 1005 -8.30 -5.44 -37.78
N GLY A 1006 -7.26 -6.19 -37.44
CA GLY A 1006 -6.34 -5.90 -36.36
C GLY A 1006 -5.37 -4.77 -36.69
N THR A 1007 -4.99 -4.01 -35.66
CA THR A 1007 -3.95 -3.00 -35.70
C THR A 1007 -2.91 -3.29 -34.63
N PHE A 1008 -1.69 -3.58 -35.04
CA PHE A 1008 -0.53 -3.68 -34.16
C PHE A 1008 0.21 -2.34 -34.17
N THR A 1009 0.33 -1.67 -33.04
CA THR A 1009 1.03 -0.38 -32.90
C THR A 1009 2.17 -0.52 -31.91
N ARG A 1010 3.30 0.13 -32.18
CA ARG A 1010 4.26 0.50 -31.13
C ARG A 1010 4.27 2.01 -30.99
N SER A 1011 3.89 2.49 -29.82
CA SER A 1011 3.75 3.93 -29.53
C SER A 1011 4.87 4.51 -28.67
N ALA A 1012 5.54 3.69 -27.86
CA ALA A 1012 6.66 4.11 -27.02
C ALA A 1012 7.77 3.02 -26.95
N GLY A 1013 8.74 3.22 -26.05
CA GLY A 1013 10.01 2.49 -26.02
C GLY A 1013 11.06 3.10 -26.97
N THR A 1014 12.34 3.05 -26.59
CA THR A 1014 13.45 3.67 -27.34
C THR A 1014 14.37 2.65 -28.01
N GLY A 1015 14.38 1.42 -27.53
CA GLY A 1015 15.20 0.32 -28.03
C GLY A 1015 14.43 -0.67 -28.91
N ASP A 1016 14.80 -1.94 -28.80
CA ASP A 1016 14.21 -3.03 -29.58
C ASP A 1016 12.98 -3.61 -28.86
N PHE A 1017 11.98 -4.01 -29.64
CA PHE A 1017 10.88 -4.85 -29.17
C PHE A 1017 10.81 -6.11 -30.04
N ASN A 1018 11.08 -7.26 -29.44
CA ASN A 1018 11.37 -8.50 -30.14
C ASN A 1018 10.16 -9.43 -30.17
N LEU A 1019 9.71 -9.83 -31.35
CA LEU A 1019 8.73 -10.89 -31.53
C LEU A 1019 9.50 -12.16 -31.88
N THR A 1020 9.76 -13.01 -30.87
CA THR A 1020 10.54 -14.24 -31.06
C THR A 1020 9.70 -15.39 -31.64
N THR A 1021 8.39 -15.27 -31.53
CA THR A 1021 7.37 -16.16 -32.09
C THR A 1021 7.09 -15.86 -33.57
N GLU A 1022 6.33 -16.71 -34.25
CA GLU A 1022 5.80 -16.40 -35.59
C GLU A 1022 4.79 -15.24 -35.52
N PHE A 1023 5.07 -14.15 -36.24
CA PHE A 1023 4.16 -13.01 -36.37
C PHE A 1023 3.47 -13.02 -37.74
N GLU A 1024 2.22 -13.45 -37.77
CA GLU A 1024 1.37 -13.42 -38.96
C GLU A 1024 0.63 -12.09 -39.06
N ASN A 1025 0.74 -11.42 -40.21
CA ASN A 1025 0.07 -10.15 -40.45
C ASN A 1025 -0.82 -10.20 -41.69
N LEU A 1026 -2.10 -9.91 -41.46
CA LEU A 1026 -3.08 -9.51 -42.48
C LEU A 1026 -3.57 -8.06 -42.27
N GLY A 1027 -3.35 -7.50 -41.08
CA GLY A 1027 -3.86 -6.20 -40.64
C GLY A 1027 -2.88 -5.03 -40.78
N THR A 1028 -3.09 -4.00 -39.96
CA THR A 1028 -2.25 -2.79 -39.95
C THR A 1028 -1.12 -2.90 -38.94
N VAL A 1029 0.08 -2.44 -39.31
CA VAL A 1029 1.24 -2.28 -38.41
C VAL A 1029 1.71 -0.83 -38.41
N ASN A 1030 1.77 -0.21 -37.22
CA ASN A 1030 2.20 1.18 -37.02
C ASN A 1030 3.43 1.24 -36.11
N LEU A 1031 4.55 1.76 -36.62
CA LEU A 1031 5.81 1.85 -35.89
C LEU A 1031 6.17 3.31 -35.56
N ASN A 1032 5.69 3.80 -34.40
CA ASN A 1032 5.81 5.21 -34.01
C ASN A 1032 7.03 5.50 -33.11
N SER A 1033 7.64 4.48 -32.49
CA SER A 1033 8.84 4.61 -31.66
C SER A 1033 9.71 3.34 -31.70
N GLY A 1034 11.02 3.48 -31.43
CA GLY A 1034 11.98 2.38 -31.32
C GLY A 1034 12.14 1.53 -32.59
N ALA A 1035 12.47 0.24 -32.40
CA ALA A 1035 12.61 -0.73 -33.47
C ALA A 1035 11.85 -2.06 -33.21
N LEU A 1036 10.97 -2.46 -34.14
CA LEU A 1036 10.34 -3.78 -34.08
C LEU A 1036 11.26 -4.82 -34.70
N ASP A 1037 11.55 -5.90 -33.98
CA ASP A 1037 12.40 -7.00 -34.45
C ASP A 1037 11.59 -8.30 -34.56
N PHE A 1038 11.47 -8.83 -35.77
CA PHE A 1038 10.72 -10.06 -36.07
C PHE A 1038 11.69 -11.22 -36.30
N SER A 1039 11.77 -12.15 -35.34
CA SER A 1039 12.55 -13.38 -35.51
C SER A 1039 11.98 -14.26 -36.63
N PHE A 1040 10.66 -14.33 -36.75
CA PHE A 1040 9.97 -14.96 -37.88
C PHE A 1040 8.72 -14.19 -38.31
N LEU A 1041 8.80 -13.51 -39.46
CA LEU A 1041 7.72 -12.70 -40.04
C LEU A 1041 6.91 -13.52 -41.06
N ASP A 1042 5.59 -13.62 -40.91
CA ASP A 1042 4.68 -14.12 -41.95
C ASP A 1042 3.74 -13.00 -42.43
N TRP A 1043 4.20 -12.23 -43.42
CA TRP A 1043 3.42 -11.12 -43.97
C TRP A 1043 2.54 -11.59 -45.12
N GLN A 1044 1.26 -11.80 -44.83
CA GLN A 1044 0.24 -12.22 -45.80
C GLN A 1044 -0.51 -11.04 -46.44
N GLY A 1045 -0.39 -9.83 -45.89
CA GLY A 1045 -0.94 -8.60 -46.44
C GLY A 1045 -1.11 -7.52 -45.38
N GLY A 1046 -1.88 -6.48 -45.73
CA GLY A 1046 -2.20 -5.37 -44.82
C GLY A 1046 -1.43 -4.08 -45.12
N THR A 1047 -1.22 -3.24 -44.11
CA THR A 1047 -0.49 -1.96 -44.28
C THR A 1047 0.59 -1.80 -43.23
N PHE A 1048 1.72 -1.18 -43.61
CA PHE A 1048 2.82 -0.85 -42.71
C PHE A 1048 3.04 0.68 -42.73
N SER A 1049 3.09 1.30 -41.57
CA SER A 1049 3.37 2.72 -41.39
C SER A 1049 4.39 2.94 -40.27
N GLY A 1050 4.97 4.14 -40.18
CA GLY A 1050 5.81 4.52 -39.05
C GLY A 1050 6.26 5.97 -39.10
N THR A 1051 7.01 6.38 -38.08
CA THR A 1051 7.58 7.73 -37.91
C THR A 1051 9.05 7.79 -38.31
N ALA A 1052 9.62 9.00 -38.40
CA ALA A 1052 11.03 9.17 -38.76
C ALA A 1052 11.97 8.72 -37.63
N GLY A 1053 12.95 7.87 -37.95
CA GLY A 1053 13.97 7.39 -37.01
C GLY A 1053 13.68 6.02 -36.40
N THR A 1054 12.54 5.40 -36.71
CA THR A 1054 12.24 4.02 -36.28
C THR A 1054 12.80 2.98 -37.24
N THR A 1055 12.87 1.72 -36.78
CA THR A 1055 13.47 0.62 -37.56
C THR A 1055 12.62 -0.65 -37.54
N CYS A 1056 12.35 -1.23 -38.72
CA CYS A 1056 11.81 -2.57 -38.88
C CYS A 1056 12.97 -3.55 -39.10
N LYS A 1057 13.16 -4.52 -38.21
CA LYS A 1057 14.18 -5.57 -38.32
C LYS A 1057 13.50 -6.91 -38.55
N VAL A 1058 14.08 -7.74 -39.42
CA VAL A 1058 13.56 -9.08 -39.72
C VAL A 1058 14.72 -10.06 -39.83
N ASP A 1059 14.60 -11.24 -39.23
CA ASP A 1059 15.64 -12.28 -39.30
C ASP A 1059 15.32 -13.36 -40.32
N ALA A 1060 14.13 -13.94 -40.23
CA ALA A 1060 13.61 -14.96 -41.13
C ALA A 1060 12.12 -14.71 -41.41
N GLY A 1061 11.55 -15.41 -42.40
CA GLY A 1061 10.11 -15.37 -42.63
C GLY A 1061 9.69 -15.50 -44.10
N THR A 1062 8.43 -15.14 -44.35
CA THR A 1062 7.80 -15.10 -45.67
C THR A 1062 7.03 -13.79 -45.86
N VAL A 1063 7.12 -13.21 -47.05
CA VAL A 1063 6.28 -12.10 -47.54
C VAL A 1063 5.44 -12.66 -48.69
N SER A 1064 4.23 -13.09 -48.38
CA SER A 1064 3.28 -13.75 -49.30
C SER A 1064 2.17 -12.82 -49.79
N GLY A 1065 1.99 -11.65 -49.16
CA GLY A 1065 1.30 -10.49 -49.73
C GLY A 1065 2.21 -9.25 -49.76
N ALA A 1066 1.82 -8.22 -50.50
CA ALA A 1066 2.65 -7.03 -50.67
C ALA A 1066 2.99 -6.32 -49.34
N LEU A 1067 4.29 -6.05 -49.13
CA LEU A 1067 4.84 -5.29 -48.01
C LEU A 1067 5.55 -4.04 -48.53
N THR A 1068 5.21 -2.87 -48.01
CA THR A 1068 5.87 -1.60 -48.32
C THR A 1068 6.37 -0.93 -47.04
N ILE A 1069 7.68 -0.84 -46.88
CA ILE A 1069 8.31 -0.04 -45.81
C ILE A 1069 8.46 1.41 -46.31
N PRO A 1070 7.91 2.41 -45.60
CA PRO A 1070 7.92 3.81 -46.03
C PRO A 1070 9.29 4.47 -45.85
N ALA A 1071 9.52 5.59 -46.54
CA ALA A 1071 10.84 6.22 -46.65
C ALA A 1071 11.44 6.74 -45.34
N ASN A 1072 10.62 6.93 -44.31
CA ASN A 1072 10.99 7.43 -42.99
C ASN A 1072 11.34 6.32 -41.99
N VAL A 1073 11.06 5.05 -42.31
CA VAL A 1073 11.38 3.88 -41.48
C VAL A 1073 12.60 3.16 -42.06
N ALA A 1074 13.59 2.86 -41.23
CA ALA A 1074 14.73 2.04 -41.64
C ALA A 1074 14.34 0.56 -41.69
N PHE A 1075 14.93 -0.21 -42.60
CA PHE A 1075 14.78 -1.68 -42.64
C PHE A 1075 16.12 -2.35 -42.30
N GLN A 1076 16.11 -3.43 -41.52
CA GLN A 1076 17.31 -4.18 -41.20
C GLN A 1076 17.11 -5.69 -41.37
N LYS A 1077 18.15 -6.36 -41.88
CA LYS A 1077 18.22 -7.81 -42.05
C LYS A 1077 19.47 -8.31 -41.33
N ASN A 1078 19.31 -8.77 -40.09
CA ASN A 1078 20.41 -8.83 -39.11
C ASN A 1078 20.97 -10.24 -38.86
N ASN A 1079 20.14 -11.27 -38.61
CA ASN A 1079 20.65 -12.62 -38.36
C ASN A 1079 20.65 -13.54 -39.59
N SER A 1080 21.22 -14.74 -39.45
CA SER A 1080 21.49 -15.68 -40.55
C SER A 1080 20.27 -16.31 -41.23
N GLY A 1081 19.04 -15.96 -40.81
CA GLY A 1081 17.80 -16.47 -41.37
C GLY A 1081 17.53 -16.07 -42.82
N THR A 1082 16.55 -16.73 -43.45
CA THR A 1082 16.08 -16.41 -44.80
C THR A 1082 14.73 -15.73 -44.74
N LEU A 1083 14.61 -14.56 -45.37
CA LEU A 1083 13.33 -13.91 -45.66
C LEU A 1083 12.92 -14.23 -47.11
N THR A 1084 11.84 -14.97 -47.30
CA THR A 1084 11.35 -15.38 -48.61
C THR A 1084 10.30 -14.39 -49.12
N VAL A 1085 10.47 -13.83 -50.32
CA VAL A 1085 9.53 -12.87 -50.91
C VAL A 1085 8.80 -13.54 -52.08
N SER A 1086 7.52 -13.83 -51.91
CA SER A 1086 6.66 -14.53 -52.89
C SER A 1086 5.68 -13.60 -53.61
N ASP A 1087 5.41 -12.41 -53.04
CA ASP A 1087 4.69 -11.30 -53.69
C ASP A 1087 5.64 -10.07 -53.78
N ALA A 1088 5.22 -8.84 -53.48
CA ALA A 1088 6.05 -7.64 -53.60
C ALA A 1088 6.66 -7.18 -52.26
N LEU A 1089 7.98 -6.92 -52.23
CA LEU A 1089 8.66 -6.24 -51.12
C LEU A 1089 9.23 -4.88 -51.59
N THR A 1090 8.68 -3.78 -51.09
CA THR A 1090 9.15 -2.41 -51.40
C THR A 1090 9.80 -1.78 -50.18
N LEU A 1091 11.06 -1.34 -50.31
CA LEU A 1091 11.86 -0.72 -49.25
C LEU A 1091 12.23 0.72 -49.63
N ASN A 1092 11.47 1.71 -49.17
CA ASN A 1092 11.70 3.11 -49.54
C ASN A 1092 12.68 3.84 -48.61
N GLY A 1093 12.91 3.31 -47.40
CA GLY A 1093 13.80 3.91 -46.40
C GLY A 1093 15.25 3.41 -46.50
N ASN A 1094 16.07 3.78 -45.52
CA ASN A 1094 17.42 3.25 -45.40
C ASN A 1094 17.37 1.78 -44.98
N THR A 1095 17.88 0.89 -45.82
CA THR A 1095 17.98 -0.54 -45.58
C THR A 1095 19.42 -0.92 -45.23
N ALA A 1096 19.63 -1.66 -44.14
CA ALA A 1096 20.91 -2.31 -43.83
C ALA A 1096 20.76 -3.83 -43.84
N HIS A 1097 21.49 -4.51 -44.72
CA HIS A 1097 21.58 -5.96 -44.78
C HIS A 1097 22.91 -6.38 -44.17
N ALA A 1098 22.86 -7.00 -42.99
CA ALA A 1098 24.03 -7.34 -42.18
C ALA A 1098 24.28 -8.86 -42.10
N ALA A 1099 23.26 -9.72 -42.19
CA ALA A 1099 23.45 -11.16 -42.39
C ALA A 1099 22.21 -11.91 -42.91
N GLY A 1100 22.41 -13.19 -43.25
CA GLY A 1100 21.37 -14.10 -43.74
C GLY A 1100 21.07 -13.89 -45.22
N THR A 1101 19.85 -14.25 -45.65
CA THR A 1101 19.48 -14.17 -47.07
C THR A 1101 18.11 -13.51 -47.24
N ILE A 1102 17.96 -12.67 -48.27
CA ILE A 1102 16.64 -12.34 -48.82
C ILE A 1102 16.48 -13.13 -50.12
N SER A 1103 15.40 -13.89 -50.25
CA SER A 1103 15.16 -14.81 -51.36
C SER A 1103 13.85 -14.47 -52.07
N VAL A 1104 13.91 -13.81 -53.21
CA VAL A 1104 12.74 -13.53 -54.06
C VAL A 1104 12.38 -14.80 -54.82
N ALA A 1105 11.25 -15.41 -54.47
CA ALA A 1105 10.72 -16.63 -55.05
C ALA A 1105 9.98 -16.36 -56.37
N THR A 1106 9.75 -17.40 -57.17
CA THR A 1106 9.07 -17.29 -58.46
C THR A 1106 7.67 -16.68 -58.31
N GLY A 1107 7.44 -15.54 -58.95
CA GLY A 1107 6.20 -14.74 -58.83
C GLY A 1107 6.36 -13.48 -57.98
N GLY A 1108 7.39 -13.42 -57.13
CA GLY A 1108 7.70 -12.26 -56.31
C GLY A 1108 8.53 -11.19 -57.02
N SER A 1109 8.59 -10.00 -56.40
CA SER A 1109 9.39 -8.86 -56.85
C SER A 1109 9.93 -8.07 -55.66
N MET A 1110 11.03 -7.34 -55.86
CA MET A 1110 11.62 -6.49 -54.82
C MET A 1110 11.98 -5.11 -55.38
N THR A 1111 11.62 -4.05 -54.67
CA THR A 1111 11.92 -2.66 -55.07
C THR A 1111 12.70 -1.96 -53.95
N ASN A 1112 13.88 -1.42 -54.27
CA ASN A 1112 14.55 -0.43 -53.44
C ASN A 1112 14.19 0.98 -53.91
N GLY A 1113 13.66 1.79 -53.00
CA GLY A 1113 13.38 3.22 -53.18
C GLY A 1113 14.31 4.14 -52.37
N GLY A 1114 15.13 3.58 -51.47
CA GLY A 1114 16.00 4.33 -50.55
C GLY A 1114 17.48 3.94 -50.67
N THR A 1115 18.22 4.02 -49.56
CA THR A 1115 19.63 3.56 -49.51
C THR A 1115 19.69 2.14 -48.98
N TYR A 1116 20.00 1.17 -49.84
CA TYR A 1116 20.20 -0.23 -49.49
C TYR A 1116 21.68 -0.53 -49.33
N ALA A 1117 22.15 -0.72 -48.09
CA ALA A 1117 23.53 -1.00 -47.75
C ALA A 1117 23.73 -2.49 -47.40
N PHE A 1118 24.57 -3.17 -48.18
CA PHE A 1118 24.85 -4.59 -48.10
C PHE A 1118 26.22 -4.83 -47.44
N SER A 1119 26.19 -5.23 -46.16
CA SER A 1119 27.35 -5.34 -45.26
C SER A 1119 27.61 -6.77 -44.74
N GLY A 1120 26.63 -7.67 -44.88
CA GLY A 1120 26.77 -9.11 -44.81
C GLY A 1120 25.56 -9.82 -45.44
N GLY A 1121 25.64 -11.13 -45.67
CA GLY A 1121 24.52 -11.94 -46.17
C GLY A 1121 24.49 -12.20 -47.70
N GLY A 1122 23.28 -12.49 -48.21
CA GLY A 1122 23.00 -12.90 -49.59
C GLY A 1122 21.69 -12.34 -50.15
N LEU A 1123 21.65 -12.09 -51.45
CA LEU A 1123 20.40 -11.85 -52.18
C LEU A 1123 20.22 -12.93 -53.24
N THR A 1124 19.09 -13.63 -53.20
CA THR A 1124 18.75 -14.70 -54.14
C THR A 1124 17.49 -14.30 -54.90
N LEU A 1125 17.57 -14.29 -56.23
CA LEU A 1125 16.46 -13.97 -57.13
C LEU A 1125 16.12 -15.21 -57.96
N ALA A 1126 14.88 -15.70 -57.89
CA ALA A 1126 14.44 -16.82 -58.72
C ALA A 1126 14.34 -16.40 -60.21
N SER A 1127 14.49 -17.37 -61.11
CA SER A 1127 14.36 -17.12 -62.55
C SER A 1127 12.99 -16.52 -62.90
N GLY A 1128 12.99 -15.42 -63.65
CA GLY A 1128 11.78 -14.67 -64.00
C GLY A 1128 11.31 -13.64 -62.95
N THR A 1129 12.06 -13.40 -61.87
CA THR A 1129 11.78 -12.33 -60.89
C THR A 1129 12.52 -11.03 -61.25
N THR A 1130 12.05 -9.91 -60.69
CA THR A 1130 12.65 -8.58 -60.87
C THR A 1130 13.05 -7.97 -59.53
N PHE A 1131 14.27 -7.44 -59.46
CA PHE A 1131 14.68 -6.45 -58.47
C PHE A 1131 14.78 -5.08 -59.14
N THR A 1132 14.22 -4.02 -58.54
CA THR A 1132 14.27 -2.65 -59.07
C THR A 1132 14.96 -1.71 -58.08
N ASN A 1133 16.10 -1.13 -58.46
CA ASN A 1133 16.73 -0.02 -57.75
C ASN A 1133 16.27 1.30 -58.37
N SER A 1134 15.31 1.96 -57.72
CA SER A 1134 14.55 3.09 -58.27
C SER A 1134 15.39 4.35 -58.51
N LEU A 1135 14.88 5.26 -59.35
CA LEU A 1135 15.52 6.56 -59.57
C LEU A 1135 15.68 7.34 -58.24
N GLY A 1136 16.92 7.73 -57.93
CA GLY A 1136 17.27 8.41 -56.68
C GLY A 1136 17.59 7.48 -55.50
N ALA A 1137 17.31 6.18 -55.62
CA ALA A 1137 17.74 5.16 -54.68
C ALA A 1137 19.23 4.85 -54.84
N ALA A 1138 19.84 4.24 -53.82
CA ALA A 1138 21.22 3.77 -53.83
C ALA A 1138 21.29 2.31 -53.38
N PHE A 1139 22.01 1.46 -54.12
CA PHE A 1139 22.31 0.08 -53.76
C PHE A 1139 23.83 -0.05 -53.58
N ASN A 1140 24.26 -0.25 -52.35
CA ASN A 1140 25.64 -0.13 -51.91
C ASN A 1140 26.14 -1.43 -51.29
N TRP A 1141 27.42 -1.78 -51.42
CA TRP A 1141 28.00 -2.90 -50.66
C TRP A 1141 29.39 -2.61 -50.10
N SER A 1142 29.74 -3.29 -49.00
CA SER A 1142 30.99 -3.09 -48.25
C SER A 1142 31.67 -4.38 -47.75
N PHE A 1143 31.34 -5.53 -48.33
CA PHE A 1143 31.97 -6.83 -47.98
C PHE A 1143 31.94 -7.80 -49.18
N ALA A 1144 32.57 -8.97 -49.00
CA ALA A 1144 32.60 -10.03 -50.01
C ALA A 1144 31.23 -10.70 -50.20
N ALA A 1145 30.52 -10.35 -51.27
CA ALA A 1145 29.06 -10.46 -51.39
C ALA A 1145 28.63 -11.25 -52.64
N THR A 1146 27.45 -11.88 -52.58
CA THR A 1146 26.85 -12.60 -53.71
C THR A 1146 25.37 -12.25 -53.91
N VAL A 1147 25.04 -11.85 -55.14
CA VAL A 1147 23.67 -11.80 -55.68
C VAL A 1147 23.51 -12.94 -56.69
N SER A 1148 22.75 -13.97 -56.34
CA SER A 1148 22.50 -15.16 -57.17
C SER A 1148 21.14 -15.08 -57.87
N GLY A 1149 21.02 -15.59 -59.09
CA GLY A 1149 19.75 -15.64 -59.81
C GLY A 1149 19.88 -15.63 -61.33
N ALA A 1150 20.31 -16.74 -61.94
CA ALA A 1150 20.36 -16.86 -63.39
C ALA A 1150 18.96 -16.72 -64.03
N GLY A 1151 18.82 -15.77 -64.96
CA GLY A 1151 17.53 -15.45 -65.60
C GLY A 1151 16.55 -14.67 -64.71
N ALA A 1152 17.02 -14.07 -63.62
CA ALA A 1152 16.33 -12.96 -62.96
C ALA A 1152 16.83 -11.62 -63.54
N VAL A 1153 16.03 -10.56 -63.39
CA VAL A 1153 16.36 -9.21 -63.86
C VAL A 1153 16.59 -8.26 -62.68
N PHE A 1154 17.63 -7.44 -62.77
CA PHE A 1154 17.91 -6.33 -61.86
C PHE A 1154 17.89 -5.03 -62.67
N ASP A 1155 16.85 -4.23 -62.48
CA ASP A 1155 16.70 -2.92 -63.12
C ASP A 1155 17.30 -1.83 -62.21
N ASN A 1156 18.36 -1.17 -62.66
CA ASN A 1156 19.03 -0.10 -61.94
C ASN A 1156 18.79 1.27 -62.62
N ASP A 1157 17.83 2.01 -62.09
CA ASP A 1157 17.59 3.43 -62.44
C ASP A 1157 18.26 4.39 -61.43
N GLY A 1158 18.60 3.90 -60.24
CA GLY A 1158 19.32 4.61 -59.19
C GLY A 1158 20.85 4.53 -59.28
N THR A 1159 21.51 4.66 -58.12
CA THR A 1159 22.96 4.45 -57.98
C THR A 1159 23.26 3.03 -57.50
N PHE A 1160 24.27 2.38 -58.05
CA PHE A 1160 24.76 1.06 -57.63
C PHE A 1160 26.27 1.16 -57.38
N ALA A 1161 26.75 1.00 -56.14
CA ALA A 1161 28.12 1.38 -55.79
C ALA A 1161 28.84 0.51 -54.73
N THR A 1162 30.14 0.31 -54.93
CA THR A 1162 31.06 -0.16 -53.88
C THR A 1162 31.27 0.95 -52.84
N LEU A 1163 31.31 0.60 -51.55
CA LEU A 1163 31.76 1.49 -50.47
C LEU A 1163 33.17 1.14 -49.94
N THR A 1164 33.63 -0.09 -50.16
CA THR A 1164 34.96 -0.58 -49.73
C THR A 1164 35.49 -1.65 -50.68
N ASP A 1165 36.80 -1.93 -50.60
CA ASP A 1165 37.47 -2.98 -51.37
C ASP A 1165 36.95 -4.37 -51.00
N SER A 1166 36.24 -5.04 -51.92
CA SER A 1166 35.62 -6.36 -51.65
C SER A 1166 35.17 -7.10 -52.92
N THR A 1167 35.27 -8.44 -52.90
CA THR A 1167 34.83 -9.28 -54.01
C THR A 1167 33.31 -9.35 -54.12
N PHE A 1168 32.75 -8.99 -55.27
CA PHE A 1168 31.31 -9.04 -55.52
C PHE A 1168 30.97 -10.01 -56.65
N THR A 1169 30.04 -10.92 -56.43
CA THR A 1169 29.55 -11.85 -57.48
C THR A 1169 28.10 -11.56 -57.80
N PHE A 1170 27.80 -11.34 -59.08
CA PHE A 1170 26.48 -10.95 -59.56
C PHE A 1170 26.06 -11.82 -60.74
N GLN A 1171 24.99 -12.59 -60.53
CA GLN A 1171 24.47 -13.55 -61.50
C GLN A 1171 23.25 -13.08 -62.32
N PRO A 1172 22.33 -12.24 -61.82
CA PRO A 1172 21.19 -11.73 -62.60
C PRO A 1172 21.61 -10.91 -63.82
N ASP A 1173 20.67 -10.75 -64.76
CA ASP A 1173 20.80 -9.78 -65.84
C ASP A 1173 20.61 -8.36 -65.24
N LEU A 1174 21.53 -7.44 -65.54
CA LEU A 1174 21.57 -6.08 -64.99
C LEU A 1174 21.21 -5.06 -66.08
N ASN A 1175 20.03 -4.46 -66.01
CA ASN A 1175 19.66 -3.33 -66.86
C ASN A 1175 20.00 -2.03 -66.14
N ASN A 1176 21.07 -1.34 -66.54
CA ASN A 1176 21.48 -0.09 -65.90
C ASN A 1176 21.06 1.13 -66.74
N SER A 1177 20.01 1.84 -66.33
CA SER A 1177 19.65 3.17 -66.83
C SER A 1177 20.20 4.31 -65.97
N GLY A 1178 20.56 4.01 -64.71
CA GLY A 1178 21.07 4.94 -63.71
C GLY A 1178 22.58 5.08 -63.71
N THR A 1179 23.21 4.95 -62.54
CA THR A 1179 24.67 5.04 -62.37
C THR A 1179 25.23 3.82 -61.66
N VAL A 1180 26.26 3.19 -62.21
CA VAL A 1180 27.09 2.18 -61.53
C VAL A 1180 28.46 2.77 -61.22
N ASN A 1181 28.90 2.73 -59.97
CA ASN A 1181 30.20 3.24 -59.52
C ASN A 1181 30.97 2.12 -58.79
N LEU A 1182 31.85 1.42 -59.51
CA LEU A 1182 32.77 0.45 -58.94
C LEU A 1182 34.05 1.21 -58.56
N ASN A 1183 34.49 1.17 -57.32
CA ASN A 1183 35.67 1.85 -56.80
C ASN A 1183 36.52 0.87 -55.99
N GLY A 1184 37.83 1.04 -56.01
CA GLY A 1184 38.77 0.29 -55.17
C GLY A 1184 39.99 1.13 -54.79
N SER A 1185 40.61 0.79 -53.67
CA SER A 1185 41.96 1.19 -53.28
C SER A 1185 42.95 0.02 -53.27
N THR A 1186 42.46 -1.20 -53.52
CA THR A 1186 43.18 -2.46 -53.71
C THR A 1186 42.38 -3.36 -54.68
N PRO A 1187 42.99 -4.42 -55.27
CA PRO A 1187 42.37 -5.26 -56.30
C PRO A 1187 40.96 -5.77 -55.99
N THR A 1188 39.95 -5.06 -56.51
CA THR A 1188 38.53 -5.30 -56.20
C THR A 1188 37.90 -6.11 -57.33
N LEU A 1189 37.63 -7.40 -57.09
CA LEU A 1189 37.08 -8.32 -58.09
C LEU A 1189 35.55 -8.25 -58.15
N VAL A 1190 35.00 -7.90 -59.31
CA VAL A 1190 33.56 -7.96 -59.60
C VAL A 1190 33.31 -9.02 -60.67
N ASN A 1191 32.69 -10.14 -60.31
CA ASN A 1191 32.30 -11.20 -61.24
C ASN A 1191 30.86 -10.98 -61.72
N LEU A 1192 30.69 -10.69 -63.01
CA LEU A 1192 29.38 -10.67 -63.67
C LEU A 1192 29.23 -11.91 -64.55
N SER A 1193 28.12 -12.64 -64.38
CA SER A 1193 27.79 -13.79 -65.23
C SER A 1193 26.46 -13.66 -65.98
N GLY A 1194 25.63 -12.66 -65.66
CA GLY A 1194 24.44 -12.29 -66.42
C GLY A 1194 24.71 -11.28 -67.55
N VAL A 1195 23.66 -10.86 -68.25
CA VAL A 1195 23.71 -9.81 -69.29
C VAL A 1195 23.61 -8.43 -68.63
N LEU A 1196 24.64 -7.59 -68.82
CA LEU A 1196 24.65 -6.18 -68.49
C LEU A 1196 24.23 -5.33 -69.70
N THR A 1197 23.06 -4.69 -69.58
CA THR A 1197 22.56 -3.68 -70.53
C THR A 1197 22.89 -2.28 -70.01
N GLN A 1198 23.94 -1.64 -70.55
CA GLN A 1198 24.40 -0.33 -70.06
C GLN A 1198 23.75 0.83 -70.85
N ASN A 1199 22.70 1.44 -70.30
CA ASN A 1199 22.02 2.59 -70.90
C ASN A 1199 22.29 3.93 -70.16
N GLY A 1200 22.70 3.86 -68.89
CA GLY A 1200 23.09 5.01 -68.06
C GLY A 1200 24.61 5.23 -67.99
N SER A 1201 25.12 5.61 -66.82
CA SER A 1201 26.55 5.72 -66.54
C SER A 1201 27.11 4.46 -65.86
N MET A 1202 28.33 4.06 -66.21
CA MET A 1202 29.13 3.08 -65.47
C MET A 1202 30.57 3.57 -65.39
N ASN A 1203 31.08 3.68 -64.16
CA ASN A 1203 32.43 4.09 -63.85
C ASN A 1203 33.14 2.94 -63.14
N ILE A 1204 34.26 2.49 -63.70
CA ILE A 1204 35.16 1.47 -63.13
C ILE A 1204 36.40 2.23 -62.62
N GLY A 1205 36.52 2.40 -61.32
CA GLY A 1205 37.61 3.12 -60.66
C GLY A 1205 38.94 2.37 -60.68
N ASP A 1206 39.98 3.04 -60.18
CA ASP A 1206 41.34 2.48 -60.11
C ASP A 1206 41.36 1.16 -59.32
N ASP A 1207 42.25 0.25 -59.71
CA ASP A 1207 42.45 -1.09 -59.11
C ASP A 1207 41.21 -2.01 -59.04
N VAL A 1208 40.12 -1.72 -59.78
CA VAL A 1208 38.99 -2.66 -59.96
C VAL A 1208 39.28 -3.67 -61.08
N LEU A 1209 39.06 -4.95 -60.81
CA LEU A 1209 39.03 -6.04 -61.80
C LEU A 1209 37.58 -6.45 -62.07
N LEU A 1210 37.04 -6.07 -63.23
CA LEU A 1210 35.75 -6.55 -63.70
C LEU A 1210 35.96 -7.86 -64.49
N SER A 1211 35.29 -8.93 -64.09
CA SER A 1211 35.39 -10.27 -64.67
C SER A 1211 34.06 -10.65 -65.32
N LEU A 1212 34.09 -10.92 -66.63
CA LEU A 1212 32.96 -11.44 -67.41
C LEU A 1212 33.17 -12.92 -67.67
N ALA A 1213 32.65 -13.75 -66.77
CA ALA A 1213 32.84 -15.20 -66.79
C ALA A 1213 31.52 -15.95 -67.07
N GLY A 1214 31.59 -17.09 -67.75
CA GLY A 1214 30.47 -18.03 -67.87
C GLY A 1214 29.31 -17.58 -68.76
N GLY A 1215 29.54 -16.67 -69.71
CA GLY A 1215 28.53 -16.17 -70.65
C GLY A 1215 28.07 -14.72 -70.41
N GLY A 1216 28.57 -14.06 -69.35
CA GLY A 1216 28.25 -12.67 -69.06
C GLY A 1216 28.51 -11.74 -70.25
N THR A 1217 27.55 -10.87 -70.55
CA THR A 1217 27.57 -10.03 -71.76
C THR A 1217 27.40 -8.56 -71.41
N VAL A 1218 28.34 -7.69 -71.78
CA VAL A 1218 28.20 -6.23 -71.63
C VAL A 1218 27.83 -5.61 -72.97
N THR A 1219 26.78 -4.79 -72.99
CA THR A 1219 26.40 -3.99 -74.17
C THR A 1219 26.59 -2.50 -73.89
N ASN A 1220 27.07 -1.74 -74.88
CA ASN A 1220 27.35 -0.29 -74.84
C ASN A 1220 28.59 0.11 -74.02
N ALA A 1221 28.91 1.42 -73.98
CA ALA A 1221 30.14 1.97 -73.41
C ALA A 1221 30.06 2.32 -71.91
N PHE A 1222 31.23 2.38 -71.28
CA PHE A 1222 31.48 2.58 -69.85
C PHE A 1222 32.89 3.17 -69.63
N ALA A 1223 33.14 3.87 -68.52
CA ALA A 1223 34.42 4.52 -68.25
C ALA A 1223 35.37 3.65 -67.41
N PHE A 1224 36.66 3.70 -67.74
CA PHE A 1224 37.76 3.09 -66.98
C PHE A 1224 38.56 4.13 -66.21
N GLY A 1225 39.11 3.71 -65.06
CA GLY A 1225 40.18 4.40 -64.33
C GLY A 1225 41.55 4.19 -64.98
N ASN A 1226 42.58 4.72 -64.33
CA ASN A 1226 43.98 4.61 -64.75
C ASN A 1226 44.59 3.23 -64.49
N ALA A 1227 44.09 2.45 -63.53
CA ALA A 1227 44.67 1.16 -63.13
C ALA A 1227 43.69 -0.05 -63.18
N SER A 1228 42.45 0.18 -63.63
CA SER A 1228 41.40 -0.85 -63.72
C SER A 1228 41.67 -1.91 -64.80
N SER A 1229 41.19 -3.14 -64.59
CA SER A 1229 41.26 -4.22 -65.58
C SER A 1229 39.90 -4.83 -65.87
N LEU A 1230 39.68 -5.22 -67.13
CA LEU A 1230 38.55 -6.04 -67.57
C LEU A 1230 39.07 -7.39 -68.06
N GLU A 1231 38.62 -8.48 -67.46
CA GLU A 1231 38.93 -9.84 -67.87
C GLU A 1231 37.67 -10.52 -68.43
N ILE A 1232 37.76 -11.08 -69.62
CA ILE A 1232 36.68 -11.81 -70.29
C ILE A 1232 37.13 -13.26 -70.43
N THR A 1233 36.40 -14.20 -69.84
CA THR A 1233 36.76 -15.63 -69.88
C THR A 1233 35.54 -16.52 -70.05
N GLY A 1234 35.75 -17.78 -70.44
CA GLY A 1234 34.71 -18.81 -70.41
C GLY A 1234 33.45 -18.49 -71.24
N GLY A 1235 33.58 -17.74 -72.35
CA GLY A 1235 32.47 -17.42 -73.25
C GLY A 1235 31.74 -16.10 -72.97
N GLY A 1236 32.24 -15.24 -72.07
CA GLY A 1236 31.76 -13.87 -71.93
C GLY A 1236 31.89 -13.05 -73.22
N THR A 1237 31.05 -12.02 -73.39
CA THR A 1237 30.99 -11.20 -74.63
C THR A 1237 30.97 -9.69 -74.32
N LEU A 1238 31.73 -8.90 -75.09
CA LEU A 1238 31.75 -7.45 -75.00
C LEU A 1238 31.26 -6.81 -76.31
N ASN A 1239 30.07 -6.24 -76.29
CA ASN A 1239 29.37 -5.68 -77.46
C ASN A 1239 29.30 -4.15 -77.39
N LEU A 1240 30.38 -3.50 -77.85
CA LEU A 1240 30.50 -2.04 -77.87
C LEU A 1240 29.84 -1.43 -79.12
N ASN A 1241 28.85 -0.56 -78.92
CA ASN A 1241 28.19 0.20 -80.00
C ASN A 1241 28.89 1.54 -80.31
N THR A 1242 29.88 1.92 -79.51
CA THR A 1242 30.62 3.19 -79.56
C THR A 1242 32.08 2.95 -79.21
N ALA A 1243 32.98 3.85 -79.63
CA ALA A 1243 34.42 3.68 -79.43
C ALA A 1243 34.81 3.87 -77.96
N GLN A 1244 35.47 2.87 -77.37
CA GLN A 1244 35.93 2.92 -75.98
C GLN A 1244 37.32 3.55 -75.83
N THR A 1245 37.51 4.30 -74.75
CA THR A 1245 38.80 4.88 -74.37
C THR A 1245 39.37 4.13 -73.18
N VAL A 1246 40.55 3.54 -73.32
CA VAL A 1246 41.26 2.84 -72.25
C VAL A 1246 42.43 3.72 -71.79
N PRO A 1247 42.46 4.20 -70.53
CA PRO A 1247 43.55 5.02 -70.00
C PRO A 1247 44.89 4.30 -69.93
N ALA A 1248 45.98 5.07 -69.83
CA ALA A 1248 47.33 4.53 -69.75
C ALA A 1248 47.59 3.88 -68.38
N GLY A 1249 47.47 2.55 -68.33
CA GLY A 1249 47.63 1.72 -67.13
C GLY A 1249 46.47 0.73 -66.94
N ALA A 1250 45.30 1.00 -67.56
CA ALA A 1250 44.19 0.06 -67.62
C ALA A 1250 44.42 -1.04 -68.66
N SER A 1251 43.79 -2.20 -68.46
CA SER A 1251 43.94 -3.35 -69.36
C SER A 1251 42.61 -4.04 -69.68
N ILE A 1252 42.53 -4.64 -70.87
CA ILE A 1252 41.46 -5.57 -71.25
C ILE A 1252 42.12 -6.88 -71.66
N SER A 1253 41.78 -7.97 -70.99
CA SER A 1253 42.19 -9.34 -71.30
C SER A 1253 40.98 -10.13 -71.79
N ILE A 1254 41.13 -10.87 -72.90
CA ILE A 1254 40.09 -11.64 -73.60
C ILE A 1254 40.68 -13.00 -74.01
#